data_AF-A0A921VF28-F1
#
_entry.id   AF-A0A921VF28-F1
#
_cell.length_a   1.000
_cell.length_b   1.000
_cell.length_c   1.000
_cell.angle_alpha   90.00
_cell.angle_beta   90.00
_cell.angle_gamma   90.00
#
_symmetry.space_group_name_H-M   'P 1'
#
loop_
_entity.id
_entity.type
_entity.pdbx_description
1 polymer ?
#
loop_
_entity_poly.entity_id
_entity_poly.type
_entity_poly.pdbx_seq_one_letter_code
_entity_poly.pdbx_strand_id
1 'polypeptide(L)'
;MISLLEKQARDPVEVLRVKLKDSTSTSLLNSQLLQEIKNDYLAKQDSTKGQLAGFVQAQVDEIERASALLELEAPVQQIVNNLNDLGQNCRRMNEELGEKKVSSSGVSIARRNLKELEFQMVFYDELPKKTQGLHDALDGHLMGFVDVYKKWQEIDDWRQKILHELNVAAVEKSDELGNSKAQARIMASMASRLNAIESVQDRIFAEVWGCMHHCVEIAQFGKQRLLDAFQVLDLMEVRRQRFADSKKEVYLDNQLKPVAEFNTPYRERCKTEITTFLSRRVENLFRTAEADAEGKKQDMFTSVLEVANQMMIDMEIIQSDVASCFPSEIDVIHLFTSTYNTLLENQITKLSSRPDVGIAQRLQLVQWIDYYNTEIIKYKHSRASVILDRTSRELMKSYLDEIKVQIHTWVTNIWKRDEECVVGPQGELQSTRPNDIVNILKSQISIAQEYLSGRLVGCVVAACLQVLMEELKIRYDSIAGRLEAVDAEMLCSFINDAEILQAKCPELVEEISFAETDSEEKEAFDTFMGDSLDTTSTDIVAFATNACDLIVNKIFHEVEQDTTRKWLSKKWDEGTPVVETLLATLDDYYPDLKKWIFGSFFFSKVVRQCLNQCVKEYNARLLIRTHSFATPADAATIVDNDLHNFVQFFNKYSADLRRTGIRSEDDIKKEFMSLQVISSTLHGEAPPASSHNENGEVLRQVIKLIKSSSTQEAKGEAKSKEKLVKEGSVKKKRFGAISKSKKNKKTDKADAAKNAASEVAKESTSRASSFTQNDEDSDSFTVQKLDMAAFLGS
;
A
#
# COMPACT_ATOMS: atom_id res chain seq x y z
N MET A 1 6.60 87.40 92.72
CA MET A 1 8.01 87.70 93.03
C MET A 1 8.13 88.90 93.95
N ILE A 2 7.55 90.07 93.60
CA ILE A 2 7.53 91.30 94.44
C ILE A 2 7.14 91.02 95.91
N SER A 3 6.01 90.34 96.15
CA SER A 3 5.53 89.96 97.50
C SER A 3 6.41 88.97 98.29
N LEU A 4 7.48 88.46 97.69
CA LEU A 4 8.49 87.61 98.33
C LEU A 4 9.70 88.44 98.79
N LEU A 5 9.98 89.57 98.13
CA LEU A 5 10.96 90.57 98.54
C LEU A 5 10.44 91.42 99.71
N GLU A 6 9.17 91.84 99.66
CA GLU A 6 8.52 92.60 100.76
C GLU A 6 8.58 91.84 102.10
N LYS A 7 8.47 90.51 102.09
CA LYS A 7 8.58 89.66 103.28
C LYS A 7 9.99 89.56 103.90
N GLN A 8 11.03 90.03 103.21
CA GLN A 8 12.41 90.02 103.72
C GLN A 8 12.84 91.36 104.34
N ALA A 9 12.04 92.42 104.21
CA ALA A 9 12.29 93.73 104.80
C ALA A 9 11.96 93.76 106.31
N ARG A 10 12.69 93.00 107.12
CA ARG A 10 12.72 93.21 108.58
C ARG A 10 13.48 94.49 108.90
N ASP A 11 12.98 95.24 109.89
CA ASP A 11 13.57 96.51 110.32
C ASP A 11 15.04 96.30 110.78
N PRO A 12 16.03 96.94 110.14
CA PRO A 12 17.44 96.81 110.54
C PRO A 12 17.71 97.31 111.97
N VAL A 13 16.86 98.22 112.50
CA VAL A 13 16.95 98.67 113.90
C VAL A 13 16.69 97.52 114.87
N GLU A 14 15.80 96.59 114.53
CA GLU A 14 15.47 95.45 115.38
C GLU A 14 16.61 94.40 115.39
N VAL A 15 17.21 94.13 114.23
CA VAL A 15 18.35 93.19 114.10
C VAL A 15 19.57 93.69 114.87
N LEU A 16 19.87 94.99 114.81
CA LEU A 16 20.92 95.63 115.60
C LEU A 16 20.62 95.56 117.11
N ARG A 17 19.36 95.80 117.51
CA ARG A 17 18.92 95.77 118.92
C ARG A 17 18.96 94.38 119.54
N VAL A 18 18.83 93.31 118.73
CA VAL A 18 19.01 91.92 119.18
C VAL A 18 20.51 91.55 119.27
N LYS A 19 21.31 91.83 118.24
CA LYS A 19 22.75 91.43 118.24
C LYS A 19 23.61 92.15 119.28
N LEU A 20 23.23 93.33 119.77
CA LEU A 20 24.02 94.11 120.74
C LEU A 20 23.65 93.85 122.22
N LYS A 21 22.71 92.95 122.52
CA LYS A 21 22.13 92.88 123.87
C LYS A 21 22.93 92.05 124.88
N ASP A 22 23.63 91.01 124.43
CA ASP A 22 24.23 89.98 125.29
C ASP A 22 25.74 89.77 125.03
N SER A 23 26.55 90.78 125.34
CA SER A 23 27.98 90.58 125.66
C SER A 23 28.59 91.79 126.38
N THR A 24 28.65 91.73 127.70
CA THR A 24 29.36 92.70 128.55
C THR A 24 30.87 92.61 128.39
N SER A 25 31.56 93.75 128.54
CA SER A 25 33.03 93.86 128.71
C SER A 25 33.94 93.31 127.59
N THR A 26 33.87 93.87 126.38
CA THR A 26 35.06 94.25 125.57
C THR A 26 34.66 95.15 124.40
N SER A 27 35.27 96.33 124.25
CA SER A 27 34.83 97.34 123.26
C SER A 27 35.27 97.04 121.81
N LEU A 28 36.33 96.25 121.61
CA LEU A 28 36.89 95.99 120.28
C LEU A 28 35.96 95.12 119.40
N LEU A 29 35.33 94.11 120.00
CA LEU A 29 34.55 93.08 119.30
C LEU A 29 33.30 93.68 118.61
N ASN A 30 32.62 94.61 119.29
CA ASN A 30 31.44 95.29 118.77
C ASN A 30 31.73 96.14 117.51
N SER A 31 32.95 96.66 117.37
CA SER A 31 33.35 97.41 116.16
C SER A 31 33.51 96.50 114.95
N GLN A 32 33.99 95.27 115.12
CA GLN A 32 34.14 94.31 114.02
C GLN A 32 32.77 93.79 113.58
N LEU A 33 31.91 93.40 114.53
CA LEU A 33 30.58 92.86 114.22
C LEU A 33 29.69 93.86 113.46
N LEU A 34 29.78 95.16 113.79
CA LEU A 34 29.08 96.22 113.05
C LEU A 34 29.62 96.41 111.62
N GLN A 35 30.94 96.26 111.43
CA GLN A 35 31.56 96.37 110.11
C GLN A 35 31.22 95.17 109.22
N GLU A 36 31.15 93.96 109.78
CA GLU A 36 30.65 92.76 109.07
C GLU A 36 29.20 92.95 108.62
N ILE A 37 28.31 93.39 109.53
CA ILE A 37 26.89 93.64 109.20
C ILE A 37 26.77 94.71 108.09
N LYS A 38 27.59 95.76 108.13
CA LYS A 38 27.64 96.78 107.07
C LYS A 38 28.06 96.18 105.73
N ASN A 39 29.08 95.33 105.72
CA ASN A 39 29.58 94.67 104.50
C ASN A 39 28.53 93.69 103.92
N ASP A 40 27.84 92.93 104.78
CA ASP A 40 26.71 92.06 104.40
C ASP A 40 25.58 92.82 103.71
N TYR A 41 25.20 93.99 104.24
CA TYR A 41 24.17 94.84 103.64
C TYR A 41 24.62 95.48 102.33
N LEU A 42 25.88 95.91 102.21
CA LEU A 42 26.44 96.40 100.95
C LEU A 42 26.49 95.30 99.88
N ALA A 43 26.96 94.09 100.22
CA ALA A 43 26.98 92.96 99.30
C ALA A 43 25.57 92.58 98.81
N LYS A 44 24.56 92.64 99.69
CA LYS A 44 23.14 92.46 99.31
C LYS A 44 22.61 93.60 98.45
N GLN A 45 22.99 94.85 98.72
CA GLN A 45 22.61 96.00 97.92
C GLN A 45 23.18 95.90 96.49
N ASP A 46 24.46 95.56 96.34
CA ASP A 46 25.09 95.42 95.03
C ASP A 46 24.55 94.19 94.27
N SER A 47 24.32 93.07 94.96
CA SER A 47 23.68 91.89 94.37
C SER A 47 22.26 92.17 93.86
N THR A 48 21.41 92.83 94.65
CA THR A 48 20.04 93.17 94.24
C THR A 48 20.00 94.26 93.17
N LYS A 49 20.91 95.24 93.23
CA LYS A 49 21.07 96.28 92.19
C LYS A 49 21.53 95.67 90.86
N GLY A 50 22.45 94.70 90.89
CA GLY A 50 22.88 93.96 89.70
C GLY A 50 21.75 93.12 89.08
N GLN A 51 20.98 92.41 89.91
CA GLN A 51 19.80 91.66 89.45
C GLN A 51 18.73 92.58 88.84
N LEU A 52 18.46 93.73 89.47
CA LEU A 52 17.48 94.70 88.96
C LEU A 52 17.95 95.33 87.64
N ALA A 53 19.23 95.70 87.53
CA ALA A 53 19.81 96.23 86.30
C ALA A 53 19.72 95.23 85.15
N GLY A 54 20.05 93.95 85.39
CA GLY A 54 19.91 92.89 84.38
C GLY A 54 18.47 92.65 83.94
N PHE A 55 17.50 92.70 84.86
CA PHE A 55 16.08 92.56 84.52
C PHE A 55 15.54 93.76 83.74
N VAL A 56 15.93 94.98 84.10
CA VAL A 56 15.55 96.20 83.37
C VAL A 56 16.15 96.21 81.97
N GLN A 57 17.44 95.88 81.81
CA GLN A 57 18.07 95.78 80.49
C GLN A 57 17.36 94.75 79.62
N ALA A 58 17.07 93.55 80.15
CA ALA A 58 16.35 92.52 79.40
C ALA A 58 14.94 92.97 78.95
N GLN A 59 14.26 93.83 79.71
CA GLN A 59 12.98 94.43 79.26
C GLN A 59 13.19 95.51 78.19
N VAL A 60 14.24 96.32 78.28
CA VAL A 60 14.60 97.30 77.24
C VAL A 60 14.95 96.59 75.93
N ASP A 61 15.82 95.58 75.96
CA ASP A 61 16.23 94.78 74.80
C ASP A 61 15.02 94.09 74.10
N GLU A 62 14.01 93.67 74.87
CA GLU A 62 12.78 93.06 74.34
C GLU A 62 11.84 94.10 73.73
N ILE A 63 11.75 95.31 74.32
CA ILE A 63 10.98 96.44 73.77
C ILE A 63 11.61 97.00 72.51
N GLU A 64 12.95 97.13 72.47
CA GLU A 64 13.68 97.55 71.26
C GLU A 64 13.49 96.52 70.12
N ARG A 65 13.55 95.22 70.44
CA ARG A 65 13.26 94.15 69.46
C ARG A 65 11.81 94.20 68.97
N ALA A 66 10.84 94.48 69.85
CA ALA A 66 9.44 94.65 69.46
C ALA A 66 9.23 95.89 68.58
N SER A 67 9.92 97.01 68.86
CA SER A 67 9.88 98.22 68.04
C SER A 67 10.46 97.97 66.65
N ALA A 68 11.62 97.32 66.56
CA ALA A 68 12.24 96.95 65.28
C ALA A 68 11.39 95.99 64.45
N LEU A 69 10.57 95.14 65.08
CA LEU A 69 9.59 94.28 64.39
C LEU A 69 8.36 95.05 63.89
N LEU A 70 7.94 96.12 64.57
CA LEU A 70 6.86 97.01 64.12
C LEU A 70 7.32 97.91 62.97
N GLU A 71 8.57 98.37 62.96
CA GLU A 71 9.15 99.13 61.85
C GLU A 71 9.21 98.33 60.52
N LEU A 72 9.14 97.00 60.59
CA LEU A 72 9.03 96.12 59.41
C LEU A 72 7.62 96.03 58.81
N GLU A 73 6.59 96.63 59.42
CA GLU A 73 5.22 96.61 58.89
C GLU A 73 5.14 97.20 57.47
N ALA A 74 5.76 98.37 57.24
CA ALA A 74 5.73 99.02 55.93
C ALA A 74 6.49 98.22 54.83
N PRO A 75 7.73 97.72 55.06
CA PRO A 75 8.38 96.77 54.16
C PRO A 75 7.55 95.51 53.84
N VAL A 76 6.94 94.90 54.85
CA VAL A 76 6.09 93.69 54.66
C VAL A 76 4.86 94.02 53.83
N GLN A 77 4.19 95.14 54.09
CA GLN A 77 3.03 95.58 53.32
C GLN A 77 3.41 95.91 51.86
N GLN A 78 4.61 96.46 51.62
CA GLN A 78 5.13 96.66 50.27
C GLN A 78 5.40 95.33 49.55
N ILE A 79 5.93 94.32 50.24
CA ILE A 79 6.10 92.97 49.68
C ILE A 79 4.75 92.33 49.34
N VAL A 80 3.73 92.45 50.21
CA VAL A 80 2.37 91.96 49.97
C VAL A 80 1.73 92.65 48.76
N ASN A 81 1.91 93.96 48.60
CA ASN A 81 1.45 94.70 47.42
C ASN A 81 2.17 94.25 46.15
N ASN A 82 3.50 94.14 46.17
CA ASN A 82 4.29 93.65 45.04
C ASN A 82 3.88 92.22 44.62
N LEU A 83 3.55 91.34 45.56
CA LEU A 83 3.06 89.98 45.29
C LEU A 83 1.64 89.98 44.71
N ASN A 84 0.76 90.88 45.17
CA ASN A 84 -0.56 91.07 44.57
C ASN A 84 -0.47 91.61 43.13
N ASP A 85 0.40 92.59 42.89
CA ASP A 85 0.64 93.15 41.55
C ASP A 85 1.27 92.10 40.62
N LEU A 86 2.24 91.30 41.11
CA LEU A 86 2.76 90.15 40.37
C LEU A 86 1.64 89.14 40.04
N GLY A 87 0.79 88.81 41.00
CA GLY A 87 -0.35 87.91 40.79
C GLY A 87 -1.41 88.49 39.83
N GLN A 88 -1.61 89.80 39.80
CA GLN A 88 -2.44 90.46 38.78
C GLN A 88 -1.77 90.45 37.40
N ASN A 89 -0.48 90.73 37.32
CA ASN A 89 0.28 90.73 36.07
C ASN A 89 0.39 89.31 35.47
N CYS A 90 0.53 88.26 36.29
CA CYS A 90 0.47 86.87 35.82
C CYS A 90 -0.93 86.49 35.30
N ARG A 91 -2.01 87.00 35.91
CA ARG A 91 -3.38 86.81 35.38
C ARG A 91 -3.59 87.55 34.06
N ARG A 92 -3.22 88.85 33.99
CA ARG A 92 -3.26 89.62 32.74
C ARG A 92 -2.42 88.97 31.63
N MET A 93 -1.23 88.47 31.94
CA MET A 93 -0.39 87.74 30.96
C MET A 93 -1.05 86.44 30.48
N ASN A 94 -1.78 85.72 31.33
CA ASN A 94 -2.58 84.55 30.90
C ASN A 94 -3.76 84.96 30.00
N GLU A 95 -4.43 86.08 30.31
CA GLU A 95 -5.54 86.63 29.52
C GLU A 95 -5.06 87.17 28.15
N GLU A 96 -3.90 87.85 28.11
CA GLU A 96 -3.25 88.38 26.91
C GLU A 96 -2.65 87.28 26.01
N LEU A 97 -2.10 86.20 26.60
CA LEU A 97 -1.68 85.00 25.85
C LEU A 97 -2.89 84.20 25.32
N GLY A 98 -4.08 84.41 25.89
CA GLY A 98 -5.37 84.03 25.32
C GLY A 98 -5.76 82.56 25.50
N GLU A 99 -6.93 82.32 26.09
CA GLU A 99 -7.53 80.98 26.28
C GLU A 99 -8.00 80.28 24.97
N LYS A 100 -7.47 80.68 23.80
CA LYS A 100 -7.80 80.11 22.49
C LYS A 100 -6.73 79.15 21.98
N LYS A 101 -6.80 77.92 22.49
CA LYS A 101 -6.28 76.67 21.89
C LYS A 101 -4.76 76.44 21.85
N VAL A 102 -3.97 77.07 22.73
CA VAL A 102 -2.63 76.54 23.08
C VAL A 102 -2.62 76.00 24.52
N SER A 103 -3.54 75.07 24.79
CA SER A 103 -3.51 74.27 26.01
C SER A 103 -2.18 73.51 26.13
N SER A 104 -1.78 73.15 27.35
CA SER A 104 -0.55 72.39 27.64
C SER A 104 -0.41 71.09 26.85
N SER A 105 -1.52 70.49 26.41
CA SER A 105 -1.56 69.38 25.47
C SER A 105 -0.85 69.66 24.15
N GLY A 106 -0.98 70.86 23.56
CA GLY A 106 -0.35 71.22 22.29
C GLY A 106 1.19 71.21 22.39
N VAL A 107 1.74 71.81 23.44
CA VAL A 107 3.18 71.77 23.73
C VAL A 107 3.64 70.34 24.08
N SER A 108 2.84 69.57 24.81
CA SER A 108 3.15 68.17 25.11
C SER A 108 3.14 67.27 23.86
N ILE A 109 2.22 67.50 22.92
CA ILE A 109 2.16 66.80 21.63
C ILE A 109 3.35 67.19 20.76
N ALA A 110 3.66 68.48 20.64
CA ALA A 110 4.84 68.94 19.91
C ALA A 110 6.14 68.33 20.49
N ARG A 111 6.28 68.28 21.83
CA ARG A 111 7.42 67.65 22.50
C ARG A 111 7.49 66.14 22.30
N ARG A 112 6.34 65.44 22.25
CA ARG A 112 6.27 64.01 21.92
C ARG A 112 6.70 63.77 20.47
N ASN A 113 6.15 64.53 19.52
CA ASN A 113 6.42 64.40 18.10
C ASN A 113 7.88 64.75 17.75
N LEU A 114 8.48 65.72 18.45
CA LEU A 114 9.91 66.03 18.30
C LEU A 114 10.80 64.87 18.77
N LYS A 115 10.47 64.21 19.90
CA LYS A 115 11.21 63.01 20.36
C LYS A 115 11.03 61.81 19.44
N GLU A 116 9.83 61.63 18.88
CA GLU A 116 9.56 60.59 17.90
C GLU A 116 10.38 60.84 16.61
N LEU A 117 10.40 62.08 16.12
CA LEU A 117 11.20 62.48 14.96
C LEU A 117 12.71 62.32 15.20
N GLU A 118 13.21 62.74 16.37
CA GLU A 118 14.59 62.54 16.81
C GLU A 118 14.98 61.04 16.78
N PHE A 119 14.14 60.19 17.36
CA PHE A 119 14.34 58.74 17.36
C PHE A 119 14.32 58.14 15.94
N GLN A 120 13.37 58.54 15.09
CA GLN A 120 13.28 58.05 13.71
C GLN A 120 14.45 58.53 12.84
N MET A 121 14.95 59.76 13.05
CA MET A 121 16.14 60.27 12.36
C MET A 121 17.41 59.51 12.76
N VAL A 122 17.62 59.24 14.05
CA VAL A 122 18.75 58.41 14.53
C VAL A 122 18.62 56.98 13.99
N PHE A 123 17.43 56.39 14.03
CA PHE A 123 17.19 55.06 13.48
C PHE A 123 17.53 54.97 11.98
N TYR A 124 17.13 55.97 11.19
CA TYR A 124 17.41 56.04 9.75
C TYR A 124 18.90 56.19 9.40
N ASP A 125 19.68 56.89 10.24
CA ASP A 125 21.14 57.01 10.07
C ASP A 125 21.87 55.72 10.48
N GLU A 126 21.44 55.08 11.58
CA GLU A 126 22.00 53.80 12.03
C GLU A 126 21.64 52.61 11.13
N LEU A 127 20.55 52.69 10.35
CA LEU A 127 19.98 51.56 9.62
C LEU A 127 20.98 50.79 8.73
N PRO A 128 21.87 51.43 7.93
CA PRO A 128 22.88 50.71 7.15
C PRO A 128 23.86 49.88 8.00
N LYS A 129 24.21 50.37 9.20
CA LYS A 129 25.05 49.62 10.15
C LYS A 129 24.30 48.44 10.75
N LYS A 130 23.00 48.61 11.01
CA LYS A 130 22.13 47.53 11.51
C LYS A 130 21.92 46.45 10.47
N THR A 131 21.65 46.79 9.20
CA THR A 131 21.52 45.78 8.13
C THR A 131 22.84 45.06 7.87
N GLN A 132 23.99 45.77 7.84
CA GLN A 132 25.30 45.13 7.71
C GLN A 132 25.58 44.16 8.87
N GLY A 133 25.35 44.59 10.11
CA GLY A 133 25.52 43.73 11.29
C GLY A 133 24.59 42.51 11.36
N LEU A 134 23.50 42.48 10.57
CA LEU A 134 22.68 41.28 10.39
C LEU A 134 23.23 40.34 9.30
N HIS A 135 23.81 40.89 8.21
CA HIS A 135 24.57 40.09 7.24
C HIS A 135 25.80 39.44 7.92
N ASP A 136 26.62 40.24 8.62
CA ASP A 136 27.82 39.78 9.33
C ASP A 136 27.49 38.68 10.37
N ALA A 137 26.30 38.76 10.99
CA ALA A 137 25.85 37.77 11.97
C ALA A 137 25.37 36.45 11.32
N LEU A 138 24.80 36.49 10.12
CA LEU A 138 24.45 35.29 9.34
C LEU A 138 25.70 34.59 8.83
N ASP A 139 26.58 35.34 8.14
CA ASP A 139 27.77 34.81 7.48
C ASP A 139 28.83 34.34 8.49
N GLY A 140 28.93 35.00 9.66
CA GLY A 140 29.80 34.60 10.77
C GLY A 140 29.18 33.62 11.77
N HIS A 141 27.91 33.21 11.57
CA HIS A 141 27.12 32.39 12.51
C HIS A 141 27.13 32.93 13.97
N LEU A 142 27.21 34.25 14.14
CA LEU A 142 27.38 34.91 15.44
C LEU A 142 26.08 34.98 16.26
N MET A 143 24.94 34.69 15.63
CA MET A 143 23.62 34.55 16.25
C MET A 143 22.82 33.47 15.52
N GLY A 144 21.90 32.80 16.22
CA GLY A 144 20.92 31.93 15.56
C GLY A 144 20.05 32.73 14.58
N PHE A 145 19.79 32.19 13.38
CA PHE A 145 19.11 32.94 12.33
C PHE A 145 17.63 33.28 12.68
N VAL A 146 17.04 32.58 13.66
CA VAL A 146 15.76 32.96 14.28
C VAL A 146 15.84 34.35 14.94
N ASP A 147 16.92 34.66 15.64
CA ASP A 147 17.12 35.96 16.30
C ASP A 147 17.55 37.05 15.30
N VAL A 148 18.24 36.66 14.21
CA VAL A 148 18.42 37.55 13.05
C VAL A 148 17.07 37.88 12.42
N TYR A 149 16.17 36.91 12.22
CA TYR A 149 14.82 37.15 11.70
C TYR A 149 14.04 38.11 12.61
N LYS A 150 14.03 37.91 13.93
CA LYS A 150 13.34 38.82 14.87
C LYS A 150 13.83 40.27 14.73
N LYS A 151 15.16 40.47 14.71
CA LYS A 151 15.77 41.80 14.55
C LYS A 151 15.53 42.41 13.17
N TRP A 152 15.55 41.59 12.12
CA TRP A 152 15.16 42.02 10.77
C TRP A 152 13.68 42.43 10.72
N GLN A 153 12.79 41.68 11.38
CA GLN A 153 11.35 41.95 11.40
C GLN A 153 11.04 43.31 12.02
N GLU A 154 11.77 43.75 13.06
CA GLU A 154 11.61 45.09 13.63
C GLU A 154 11.95 46.21 12.62
N ILE A 155 13.01 46.00 11.83
CA ILE A 155 13.45 46.94 10.78
C ILE A 155 12.48 46.92 9.59
N ASP A 156 11.94 45.75 9.24
CA ASP A 156 10.99 45.60 8.14
C ASP A 156 9.56 46.04 8.52
N ASP A 157 9.13 45.88 9.78
CA ASP A 157 7.89 46.47 10.32
C ASP A 157 7.98 48.02 10.37
N TRP A 158 9.19 48.60 10.33
CA TRP A 158 9.41 50.03 10.06
C TRP A 158 9.38 50.34 8.55
N ARG A 159 9.99 49.49 7.69
CA ARG A 159 9.93 49.63 6.22
C ARG A 159 8.48 49.67 5.74
N GLN A 160 7.68 48.67 6.10
CA GLN A 160 6.29 48.53 5.64
C GLN A 160 5.43 49.74 6.04
N LYS A 161 5.61 50.31 7.24
CA LYS A 161 4.89 51.55 7.64
C LYS A 161 5.19 52.72 6.71
N ILE A 162 6.46 52.98 6.41
CA ILE A 162 6.84 54.08 5.51
C ILE A 162 6.39 53.82 4.07
N LEU A 163 6.50 52.59 3.57
CA LEU A 163 5.96 52.23 2.26
C LEU A 163 4.45 52.48 2.20
N HIS A 164 3.69 52.13 3.25
CA HIS A 164 2.25 52.33 3.30
C HIS A 164 1.85 53.81 3.44
N GLU A 165 2.56 54.59 4.27
CA GLU A 165 2.40 56.04 4.35
C GLU A 165 2.69 56.73 3.01
N LEU A 166 3.74 56.31 2.30
CA LEU A 166 4.07 56.82 0.96
C LEU A 166 3.03 56.43 -0.10
N ASN A 167 2.43 55.25 0.02
CA ASN A 167 1.36 54.78 -0.85
C ASN A 167 0.08 55.62 -0.67
N VAL A 168 -0.37 55.81 0.59
CA VAL A 168 -1.52 56.66 0.92
C VAL A 168 -1.27 58.13 0.50
N ALA A 169 -0.11 58.68 0.84
CA ALA A 169 0.24 60.07 0.51
C ALA A 169 0.39 60.33 -1.00
N ALA A 170 0.55 59.28 -1.83
CA ALA A 170 0.52 59.38 -3.28
C ALA A 170 -0.91 59.43 -3.82
N VAL A 171 -1.82 58.59 -3.32
CA VAL A 171 -3.25 58.59 -3.68
C VAL A 171 -3.91 59.95 -3.37
N GLU A 172 -3.48 60.63 -2.31
CA GLU A 172 -3.98 61.97 -1.97
C GLU A 172 -3.40 63.12 -2.84
N LYS A 173 -2.29 62.91 -3.57
CA LYS A 173 -1.45 63.99 -4.15
C LYS A 173 -0.87 63.66 -5.53
N SER A 174 -1.51 62.78 -6.29
CA SER A 174 -1.13 62.44 -7.65
C SER A 174 -1.53 63.52 -8.67
N ASP A 175 -0.87 63.53 -9.83
CA ASP A 175 -1.40 64.17 -11.04
C ASP A 175 -2.54 63.34 -11.67
N GLU A 176 -3.14 63.86 -12.77
CA GLU A 176 -4.23 63.20 -13.51
C GLU A 176 -3.82 61.84 -14.13
N LEU A 177 -2.53 61.50 -14.13
CA LEU A 177 -1.99 60.21 -14.57
C LEU A 177 -1.58 59.30 -13.39
N GLY A 178 -1.94 59.66 -12.15
CA GLY A 178 -1.65 58.87 -10.95
C GLY A 178 -0.24 59.02 -10.39
N ASN A 179 0.60 59.92 -10.93
CA ASN A 179 2.01 60.00 -10.55
C ASN A 179 2.27 61.08 -9.49
N SER A 180 3.08 60.76 -8.48
CA SER A 180 3.57 61.74 -7.50
C SER A 180 5.07 62.00 -7.66
N LYS A 181 5.40 63.19 -8.20
CA LYS A 181 6.79 63.68 -8.30
C LYS A 181 7.45 63.94 -6.93
N ALA A 182 6.74 63.80 -5.81
CA ALA A 182 7.29 63.82 -4.47
C ALA A 182 7.65 62.39 -4.01
N GLN A 183 6.70 61.46 -4.10
CA GLN A 183 6.87 60.03 -3.82
C GLN A 183 8.09 59.45 -4.56
N ALA A 184 8.21 59.67 -5.87
CA ALA A 184 9.33 59.19 -6.67
C ALA A 184 10.70 59.71 -6.19
N ARG A 185 10.77 60.94 -5.67
CA ARG A 185 12.01 61.52 -5.12
C ARG A 185 12.35 60.97 -3.74
N ILE A 186 11.35 60.64 -2.91
CA ILE A 186 11.57 60.01 -1.60
C ILE A 186 11.98 58.54 -1.77
N MET A 187 11.30 57.79 -2.64
CA MET A 187 11.70 56.42 -2.98
C MET A 187 13.14 56.38 -3.52
N ALA A 188 13.52 57.31 -4.41
CA ALA A 188 14.89 57.38 -4.93
C ALA A 188 15.96 57.71 -3.87
N SER A 189 15.66 58.51 -2.84
CA SER A 189 16.61 58.80 -1.75
C SER A 189 16.67 57.70 -0.69
N MET A 190 15.62 56.90 -0.56
CA MET A 190 15.54 55.76 0.37
C MET A 190 16.00 54.43 -0.24
N ALA A 191 15.99 54.28 -1.57
CA ALA A 191 16.21 53.02 -2.29
C ALA A 191 17.42 52.20 -1.79
N SER A 192 18.59 52.83 -1.61
CA SER A 192 19.79 52.11 -1.12
C SER A 192 19.62 51.49 0.27
N ARG A 193 18.80 52.08 1.15
CA ARG A 193 18.46 51.52 2.48
C ARG A 193 17.36 50.47 2.37
N LEU A 194 16.34 50.73 1.56
CA LEU A 194 15.22 49.81 1.32
C LEU A 194 15.72 48.47 0.73
N ASN A 195 16.63 48.53 -0.25
CA ASN A 195 17.24 47.35 -0.87
C ASN A 195 18.17 46.60 0.10
N ALA A 196 18.78 47.27 1.08
CA ALA A 196 19.59 46.60 2.11
C ALA A 196 18.74 45.80 3.11
N ILE A 197 17.54 46.29 3.45
CA ILE A 197 16.56 45.54 4.27
C ILE A 197 16.06 44.30 3.50
N GLU A 198 15.84 44.46 2.20
CA GLU A 198 15.42 43.39 1.29
C GLU A 198 16.52 42.33 1.10
N SER A 199 17.78 42.72 0.95
CA SER A 199 18.90 41.77 0.85
C SER A 199 19.10 40.91 2.10
N VAL A 200 18.81 41.44 3.30
CA VAL A 200 18.76 40.64 4.53
C VAL A 200 17.56 39.66 4.50
N GLN A 201 16.40 40.10 4.00
CA GLN A 201 15.23 39.23 3.83
C GLN A 201 15.56 38.03 2.91
N ASP A 202 16.14 38.31 1.74
CA ASP A 202 16.51 37.30 0.74
C ASP A 202 17.53 36.29 1.32
N ARG A 203 18.51 36.76 2.10
CA ARG A 203 19.50 35.89 2.75
C ARG A 203 18.86 34.96 3.79
N ILE A 204 17.93 35.46 4.61
CA ILE A 204 17.21 34.64 5.58
C ILE A 204 16.28 33.65 4.86
N PHE A 205 15.59 34.07 3.81
CA PHE A 205 14.70 33.19 3.03
C PHE A 205 15.50 32.10 2.30
N ALA A 206 16.68 32.41 1.76
CA ALA A 206 17.58 31.42 1.16
C ALA A 206 18.05 30.35 2.16
N GLU A 207 18.36 30.74 3.41
CA GLU A 207 18.68 29.81 4.48
C GLU A 207 17.48 28.93 4.88
N VAL A 208 16.30 29.54 5.10
CA VAL A 208 15.07 28.82 5.49
C VAL A 208 14.64 27.83 4.42
N TRP A 209 14.56 28.25 3.15
CA TRP A 209 14.18 27.36 2.05
C TRP A 209 15.28 26.34 1.73
N GLY A 210 16.56 26.72 1.83
CA GLY A 210 17.68 25.78 1.75
C GLY A 210 17.59 24.65 2.78
N CYS A 211 17.11 24.95 4.00
CA CYS A 211 16.84 23.95 5.03
C CYS A 211 15.63 23.04 4.72
N MET A 212 14.60 23.55 4.04
CA MET A 212 13.46 22.74 3.58
C MET A 212 13.82 21.86 2.38
N HIS A 213 14.60 22.39 1.43
CA HIS A 213 15.03 21.71 0.21
C HIS A 213 15.99 20.55 0.51
N HIS A 214 16.93 20.72 1.44
CA HIS A 214 17.91 19.71 1.85
C HIS A 214 17.60 19.13 3.25
N CYS A 215 16.32 18.91 3.53
CA CYS A 215 15.87 18.50 4.86
C CYS A 215 16.33 17.09 5.27
N VAL A 216 16.62 16.21 4.30
CA VAL A 216 17.17 14.86 4.54
C VAL A 216 18.60 14.97 5.06
N GLU A 217 19.45 15.68 4.31
CA GLU A 217 20.86 15.91 4.62
C GLU A 217 21.02 16.70 5.94
N ILE A 218 20.21 17.75 6.14
CA ILE A 218 20.30 18.61 7.32
C ILE A 218 19.78 17.92 8.59
N ALA A 219 18.82 16.99 8.49
CA ALA A 219 18.40 16.20 9.65
C ALA A 219 19.52 15.29 10.17
N GLN A 220 20.35 14.73 9.28
CA GLN A 220 21.52 13.92 9.66
C GLN A 220 22.62 14.75 10.35
N PHE A 221 22.94 15.93 9.81
CA PHE A 221 24.02 16.77 10.35
C PHE A 221 23.62 17.68 11.52
N GLY A 222 22.33 18.01 11.68
CA GLY A 222 21.90 18.92 12.75
C GLY A 222 20.42 19.28 12.75
N LYS A 223 19.58 18.37 13.28
CA LYS A 223 18.11 18.55 13.46
C LYS A 223 17.67 19.93 13.99
N GLN A 224 18.46 20.56 14.86
CA GLN A 224 18.16 21.90 15.38
C GLN A 224 18.01 22.95 14.26
N ARG A 225 18.82 22.92 13.20
CA ARG A 225 18.75 23.90 12.10
C ARG A 225 17.42 23.80 11.32
N LEU A 226 16.87 22.59 11.22
CA LEU A 226 15.57 22.33 10.60
C LEU A 226 14.42 22.82 11.50
N LEU A 227 14.52 22.60 12.82
CA LEU A 227 13.56 23.15 13.80
C LEU A 227 13.56 24.69 13.84
N ASP A 228 14.75 25.30 13.81
CA ASP A 228 14.93 26.76 13.73
C ASP A 228 14.28 27.34 12.45
N ALA A 229 14.36 26.62 11.33
CA ALA A 229 13.74 27.02 10.07
C ALA A 229 12.21 26.98 10.15
N PHE A 230 11.63 25.95 10.78
CA PHE A 230 10.19 25.94 11.07
C PHE A 230 9.78 27.05 12.05
N GLN A 231 10.61 27.38 13.05
CA GLN A 231 10.34 28.50 13.95
C GLN A 231 10.29 29.85 13.21
N VAL A 232 11.16 30.06 12.21
CA VAL A 232 11.09 31.25 11.35
C VAL A 232 9.84 31.24 10.47
N LEU A 233 9.46 30.10 9.87
CA LEU A 233 8.22 29.97 9.09
C LEU A 233 6.97 30.27 9.92
N ASP A 234 6.94 29.87 11.20
CA ASP A 234 5.82 30.18 12.11
C ASP A 234 5.77 31.66 12.50
N LEU A 235 6.93 32.31 12.72
CA LEU A 235 6.98 33.77 12.91
C LEU A 235 6.51 34.52 11.66
N MET A 236 6.87 34.03 10.48
CA MET A 236 6.41 34.56 9.19
C MET A 236 4.90 34.38 8.98
N GLU A 237 4.32 33.24 9.39
CA GLU A 237 2.89 32.97 9.34
C GLU A 237 2.10 33.84 10.35
N VAL A 238 2.58 34.01 11.57
CA VAL A 238 2.01 34.95 12.56
C VAL A 238 2.11 36.40 12.08
N ARG A 239 3.14 36.76 11.30
CA ARG A 239 3.22 38.06 10.63
C ARG A 239 2.20 38.17 9.50
N ARG A 240 2.05 37.14 8.65
CA ARG A 240 1.06 37.07 7.57
C ARG A 240 -0.37 37.30 8.07
N GLN A 241 -0.75 36.59 9.13
CA GLN A 241 -2.09 36.68 9.73
C GLN A 241 -2.40 38.10 10.23
N ARG A 242 -1.45 38.76 10.91
CA ARG A 242 -1.60 40.16 11.36
C ARG A 242 -1.96 41.14 10.23
N PHE A 243 -1.34 41.02 9.06
CA PHE A 243 -1.69 41.83 7.89
C PHE A 243 -3.07 41.46 7.33
N ALA A 244 -3.36 40.16 7.17
CA ALA A 244 -4.64 39.67 6.64
C ALA A 244 -5.85 40.11 7.49
N ASP A 245 -5.73 40.05 8.82
CA ASP A 245 -6.76 40.50 9.76
C ASP A 245 -6.94 42.02 9.75
N SER A 246 -5.86 42.77 9.52
CA SER A 246 -5.87 44.25 9.57
C SER A 246 -6.63 44.89 8.40
N LYS A 247 -6.74 44.21 7.26
CA LYS A 247 -7.53 44.56 6.03
C LYS A 247 -7.24 45.91 5.36
N LYS A 248 -6.51 46.82 6.02
CA LYS A 248 -6.08 48.13 5.51
C LYS A 248 -4.62 48.13 5.08
N GLU A 249 -3.84 47.18 5.56
CA GLU A 249 -2.40 47.06 5.35
C GLU A 249 -2.13 45.85 4.45
N VAL A 250 -1.33 46.06 3.40
CA VAL A 250 -0.95 45.05 2.42
C VAL A 250 0.56 45.08 2.36
N TYR A 251 1.21 43.92 2.33
CA TYR A 251 2.68 43.87 2.27
C TYR A 251 3.19 44.39 0.92
N LEU A 252 3.98 45.45 0.95
CA LEU A 252 4.48 46.15 -0.24
C LEU A 252 5.94 45.79 -0.53
N ASP A 253 6.28 45.71 -1.81
CA ASP A 253 7.68 45.67 -2.28
C ASP A 253 8.33 47.06 -2.30
N ASN A 254 9.62 47.10 -2.61
CA ASN A 254 10.36 48.36 -2.81
C ASN A 254 9.93 49.17 -4.06
N GLN A 255 8.89 48.74 -4.78
CA GLN A 255 8.22 49.45 -5.88
C GLN A 255 6.78 49.90 -5.51
N LEU A 256 6.37 49.73 -4.25
CA LEU A 256 5.03 50.02 -3.71
C LEU A 256 3.90 49.15 -4.30
N LYS A 257 4.23 47.93 -4.76
CA LYS A 257 3.29 46.93 -5.28
C LYS A 257 2.98 45.87 -4.22
N PRO A 258 1.74 45.36 -4.14
CA PRO A 258 1.40 44.19 -3.32
C PRO A 258 2.24 42.95 -3.68
N VAL A 259 2.89 42.35 -2.68
CA VAL A 259 3.64 41.09 -2.87
C VAL A 259 2.65 39.92 -2.90
N ALA A 260 2.40 39.37 -4.10
CA ALA A 260 1.41 38.30 -4.30
C ALA A 260 1.70 37.05 -3.45
N GLU A 261 2.98 36.68 -3.30
CA GLU A 261 3.43 35.52 -2.50
C GLU A 261 3.04 35.60 -1.02
N PHE A 262 2.87 36.81 -0.48
CA PHE A 262 2.53 37.03 0.92
C PHE A 262 1.08 36.62 1.26
N ASN A 263 0.24 36.39 0.24
CA ASN A 263 -1.13 35.91 0.47
C ASN A 263 -1.19 34.42 0.80
N THR A 264 -0.25 33.60 0.32
CA THR A 264 -0.24 32.15 0.51
C THR A 264 0.20 31.78 1.94
N PRO A 265 -0.48 30.85 2.63
CA PRO A 265 -0.01 30.31 3.91
C PRO A 265 1.39 29.70 3.79
N TYR A 266 2.31 30.03 4.70
CA TYR A 266 3.70 29.56 4.59
C TYR A 266 3.83 28.03 4.69
N ARG A 267 2.86 27.37 5.33
CA ARG A 267 2.76 25.89 5.41
C ARG A 267 2.32 25.26 4.08
N GLU A 268 1.47 25.92 3.30
CA GLU A 268 1.10 25.48 1.93
C GLU A 268 2.23 25.74 0.93
N ARG A 269 2.90 26.90 1.06
CA ARG A 269 4.12 27.20 0.32
C ARG A 269 5.19 26.14 0.59
N CYS A 270 5.47 25.82 1.85
CA CYS A 270 6.45 24.81 2.25
C CYS A 270 6.20 23.44 1.58
N LYS A 271 4.95 22.94 1.60
CA LYS A 271 4.59 21.70 0.87
C LYS A 271 4.88 21.80 -0.64
N THR A 272 4.56 22.93 -1.25
CA THR A 272 4.77 23.18 -2.69
C THR A 272 6.25 23.27 -3.05
N GLU A 273 7.03 24.00 -2.25
CA GLU A 273 8.48 24.18 -2.40
C GLU A 273 9.22 22.84 -2.28
N ILE A 274 8.95 22.07 -1.22
CA ILE A 274 9.56 20.75 -1.01
C ILE A 274 9.21 19.82 -2.17
N THR A 275 7.95 19.72 -2.57
CA THR A 275 7.53 18.88 -3.71
C THR A 275 8.23 19.29 -5.00
N THR A 276 8.28 20.59 -5.29
CA THR A 276 8.87 21.13 -6.53
C THR A 276 10.39 20.93 -6.57
N PHE A 277 11.08 21.10 -5.44
CA PHE A 277 12.50 20.83 -5.33
C PHE A 277 12.80 19.33 -5.44
N LEU A 278 12.03 18.50 -4.73
CA LEU A 278 12.20 17.05 -4.70
C LEU A 278 12.04 16.42 -6.09
N SER A 279 11.00 16.79 -6.84
CA SER A 279 10.84 16.33 -8.23
C SER A 279 12.01 16.75 -9.11
N ARG A 280 12.48 18.00 -9.03
CA ARG A 280 13.65 18.45 -9.79
C ARG A 280 14.94 17.72 -9.39
N ARG A 281 15.13 17.44 -8.09
CA ARG A 281 16.28 16.66 -7.59
C ARG A 281 16.28 15.26 -8.20
N VAL A 282 15.15 14.56 -8.09
CA VAL A 282 14.99 13.18 -8.58
C VAL A 282 15.02 13.09 -10.11
N GLU A 283 14.38 14.00 -10.83
CA GLU A 283 14.47 14.10 -12.30
C GLU A 283 15.92 14.31 -12.78
N ASN A 284 16.70 15.14 -12.06
CA ASN A 284 18.11 15.33 -12.36
C ASN A 284 18.97 14.11 -12.00
N LEU A 285 18.67 13.39 -10.91
CA LEU A 285 19.35 12.13 -10.57
C LEU A 285 19.14 11.08 -11.67
N PHE A 286 17.89 10.84 -12.10
CA PHE A 286 17.61 9.93 -13.22
C PHE A 286 18.28 10.39 -14.52
N ARG A 287 18.20 11.67 -14.89
CA ARG A 287 18.88 12.19 -16.10
C ARG A 287 20.40 12.02 -16.02
N THR A 288 20.99 12.21 -14.85
CA THR A 288 22.44 12.05 -14.65
C THR A 288 22.82 10.57 -14.77
N ALA A 289 22.05 9.66 -14.18
CA ALA A 289 22.25 8.22 -14.32
C ALA A 289 22.11 7.74 -15.78
N GLU A 290 21.12 8.24 -16.54
CA GLU A 290 20.97 7.95 -17.98
C GLU A 290 22.20 8.42 -18.77
N ALA A 291 22.69 9.64 -18.52
CA ALA A 291 23.84 10.23 -19.21
C ALA A 291 25.18 9.56 -18.83
N ASP A 292 25.38 9.22 -17.56
CA ASP A 292 26.57 8.51 -17.08
C ASP A 292 26.62 7.08 -17.65
N ALA A 293 25.48 6.39 -17.74
CA ALA A 293 25.40 5.07 -18.36
C ALA A 293 25.79 5.12 -19.84
N GLU A 294 25.24 6.08 -20.61
CA GLU A 294 25.59 6.30 -22.02
C GLU A 294 27.08 6.64 -22.19
N GLY A 295 27.61 7.56 -21.37
CA GLY A 295 29.01 7.98 -21.41
C GLY A 295 30.01 6.87 -21.04
N LYS A 296 29.66 6.00 -20.10
CA LYS A 296 30.50 4.86 -19.65
C LYS A 296 30.25 3.57 -20.42
N LYS A 297 29.23 3.51 -21.28
CA LYS A 297 28.70 2.29 -21.92
C LYS A 297 28.30 1.20 -20.91
N GLN A 298 27.75 1.63 -19.77
CA GLN A 298 27.16 0.72 -18.78
C GLN A 298 25.70 0.46 -19.10
N ASP A 299 25.13 -0.57 -18.47
CA ASP A 299 23.69 -0.83 -18.56
C ASP A 299 22.89 0.29 -17.87
N MET A 300 22.09 0.98 -18.68
CA MET A 300 21.23 2.07 -18.24
C MET A 300 20.08 1.57 -17.35
N PHE A 301 19.67 0.30 -17.49
CA PHE A 301 18.67 -0.29 -16.60
C PHE A 301 19.18 -0.35 -15.16
N THR A 302 20.39 -0.88 -14.95
CA THR A 302 21.05 -0.95 -13.63
C THR A 302 21.18 0.45 -13.02
N SER A 303 21.64 1.43 -13.81
CA SER A 303 21.85 2.82 -13.35
C SER A 303 20.53 3.52 -12.92
N VAL A 304 19.41 3.21 -13.59
CA VAL A 304 18.07 3.72 -13.20
C VAL A 304 17.56 3.02 -11.94
N LEU A 305 17.83 1.72 -11.78
CA LEU A 305 17.42 0.96 -10.59
C LEU A 305 18.23 1.37 -9.34
N GLU A 306 19.50 1.72 -9.49
CA GLU A 306 20.33 2.32 -8.43
C GLU A 306 19.74 3.63 -7.89
N VAL A 307 19.27 4.53 -8.76
CA VAL A 307 18.59 5.77 -8.34
C VAL A 307 17.27 5.46 -7.61
N ALA A 308 16.52 4.46 -8.08
CA ALA A 308 15.28 4.03 -7.41
C ALA A 308 15.55 3.41 -6.02
N ASN A 309 16.65 2.67 -5.86
CA ASN A 309 17.11 2.17 -4.56
C ASN A 309 17.55 3.31 -3.62
N GLN A 310 18.25 4.32 -4.12
CA GLN A 310 18.60 5.50 -3.30
C GLN A 310 17.36 6.23 -2.78
N MET A 311 16.25 6.27 -3.55
CA MET A 311 14.98 6.83 -3.08
C MET A 311 14.38 6.04 -1.90
N MET A 312 14.64 4.73 -1.80
CA MET A 312 14.23 3.93 -0.63
C MET A 312 15.10 4.21 0.61
N ILE A 313 16.42 4.33 0.42
CA ILE A 313 17.34 4.74 1.50
C ILE A 313 16.98 6.14 2.03
N ASP A 314 16.64 7.07 1.14
CA ASP A 314 16.13 8.39 1.52
C ASP A 314 14.84 8.27 2.37
N MET A 315 13.92 7.33 2.06
CA MET A 315 12.69 7.12 2.84
C MET A 315 12.94 6.62 4.26
N GLU A 316 13.92 5.74 4.47
CA GLU A 316 14.32 5.27 5.81
C GLU A 316 14.86 6.43 6.66
N ILE A 317 15.70 7.30 6.07
CA ILE A 317 16.21 8.52 6.70
C ILE A 317 15.06 9.50 7.01
N ILE A 318 14.08 9.62 6.12
CA ILE A 318 12.91 10.48 6.32
C ILE A 318 12.07 10.01 7.50
N GLN A 319 11.83 8.70 7.64
CA GLN A 319 11.05 8.16 8.76
C GLN A 319 11.80 8.27 10.10
N SER A 320 13.11 8.01 10.11
CA SER A 320 13.93 7.97 11.34
C SER A 320 14.35 9.35 11.84
N ASP A 321 14.82 10.23 10.95
CA ASP A 321 15.43 11.51 11.33
C ASP A 321 14.56 12.73 10.98
N VAL A 322 14.00 12.79 9.78
CA VAL A 322 13.31 14.00 9.27
C VAL A 322 11.91 14.16 9.87
N ALA A 323 11.11 13.09 9.94
CA ALA A 323 9.70 13.12 10.35
C ALA A 323 9.51 13.67 11.78
N SER A 324 10.48 13.45 12.68
CA SER A 324 10.47 14.01 14.04
C SER A 324 10.64 15.53 14.10
N CYS A 325 11.10 16.16 13.02
CA CYS A 325 11.39 17.60 12.96
C CYS A 325 10.28 18.42 12.28
N PHE A 326 9.31 17.76 11.64
CA PHE A 326 8.23 18.42 10.89
C PHE A 326 6.98 18.64 11.77
N PRO A 327 6.25 19.77 11.60
CA PRO A 327 4.96 19.98 12.26
C PRO A 327 3.90 18.94 11.85
N SER A 328 3.03 18.55 12.77
CA SER A 328 1.99 17.52 12.58
C SER A 328 1.01 17.77 11.43
N GLU A 329 0.92 19.01 10.95
CA GLU A 329 0.05 19.43 9.85
C GLU A 329 0.72 19.22 8.47
N ILE A 330 2.01 18.86 8.46
CA ILE A 330 2.83 18.56 7.30
C ILE A 330 3.29 17.10 7.39
N ASP A 331 2.46 16.18 6.94
CA ASP A 331 2.84 14.77 6.77
C ASP A 331 3.91 14.64 5.67
N VAL A 332 5.18 14.70 6.09
CA VAL A 332 6.34 14.63 5.22
C VAL A 332 6.53 13.23 4.62
N ILE A 333 6.10 12.18 5.33
CA ILE A 333 6.17 10.79 4.87
C ILE A 333 5.21 10.60 3.69
N HIS A 334 3.96 11.06 3.82
CA HIS A 334 3.03 11.11 2.70
C HIS A 334 3.57 11.99 1.56
N LEU A 335 4.11 13.19 1.86
CA LEU A 335 4.59 14.13 0.83
C LEU A 335 5.71 13.52 -0.03
N PHE A 336 6.70 12.88 0.58
CA PHE A 336 7.78 12.21 -0.15
C PHE A 336 7.26 10.95 -0.86
N THR A 337 6.54 10.05 -0.19
CA THR A 337 6.04 8.81 -0.84
C THR A 337 5.06 9.10 -2.00
N SER A 338 4.21 10.12 -1.93
CA SER A 338 3.37 10.50 -3.07
C SER A 338 4.18 11.05 -4.23
N THR A 339 5.24 11.83 -3.94
CA THR A 339 6.12 12.39 -4.98
C THR A 339 6.97 11.30 -5.62
N TYR A 340 7.52 10.39 -4.82
CA TYR A 340 8.34 9.26 -5.27
C TYR A 340 7.51 8.28 -6.11
N ASN A 341 6.29 7.93 -5.68
CA ASN A 341 5.35 7.17 -6.52
C ASN A 341 5.19 7.80 -7.90
N THR A 342 4.78 9.08 -7.99
CA THR A 342 4.55 9.73 -9.29
C THR A 342 5.80 9.76 -10.19
N LEU A 343 7.01 9.87 -9.63
CA LEU A 343 8.25 9.91 -10.40
C LEU A 343 8.69 8.50 -10.86
N LEU A 344 8.62 7.51 -9.97
CA LEU A 344 8.93 6.11 -10.26
C LEU A 344 7.93 5.51 -11.26
N GLU A 345 6.64 5.82 -11.12
CA GLU A 345 5.60 5.45 -12.09
C GLU A 345 5.97 5.87 -13.51
N ASN A 346 6.44 7.11 -13.69
CA ASN A 346 6.86 7.62 -15.00
C ASN A 346 8.15 6.95 -15.50
N GLN A 347 9.20 6.87 -14.67
CA GLN A 347 10.50 6.35 -15.12
C GLN A 347 10.52 4.83 -15.32
N ILE A 348 9.86 4.05 -14.46
CA ILE A 348 9.80 2.58 -14.58
C ILE A 348 8.88 2.17 -15.72
N THR A 349 7.78 2.88 -15.97
CA THR A 349 6.92 2.62 -17.14
C THR A 349 7.64 2.99 -18.45
N LYS A 350 8.42 4.08 -18.46
CA LYS A 350 9.33 4.43 -19.56
C LYS A 350 10.40 3.34 -19.78
N LEU A 351 11.03 2.84 -18.72
CA LEU A 351 12.08 1.81 -18.76
C LEU A 351 11.52 0.49 -19.30
N SER A 352 10.45 -0.03 -18.70
CA SER A 352 9.80 -1.31 -19.09
C SER A 352 9.22 -1.32 -20.50
N SER A 353 8.90 -0.14 -21.07
CA SER A 353 8.39 -0.01 -22.44
C SER A 353 9.48 -0.05 -23.53
N ARG A 354 10.77 -0.17 -23.17
CA ARG A 354 11.86 -0.21 -24.16
C ARG A 354 12.03 -1.60 -24.77
N PRO A 355 12.39 -1.71 -26.07
CA PRO A 355 12.54 -3.00 -26.76
C PRO A 355 13.82 -3.77 -26.38
N ASP A 356 14.77 -3.14 -25.69
CA ASP A 356 16.04 -3.75 -25.27
C ASP A 356 15.99 -4.40 -23.87
N VAL A 357 14.86 -4.31 -23.16
CA VAL A 357 14.69 -4.91 -21.82
C VAL A 357 14.52 -6.43 -21.95
N GLY A 358 15.62 -7.14 -21.68
CA GLY A 358 15.68 -8.61 -21.70
C GLY A 358 14.90 -9.25 -20.54
N ILE A 359 14.65 -10.56 -20.64
CA ILE A 359 13.81 -11.30 -19.67
C ILE A 359 14.29 -11.08 -18.23
N ALA A 360 15.58 -11.26 -17.94
CA ALA A 360 16.18 -11.01 -16.62
C ALA A 360 15.83 -9.63 -16.05
N GLN A 361 15.98 -8.58 -16.86
CA GLN A 361 15.65 -7.20 -16.48
C GLN A 361 14.13 -7.00 -16.24
N ARG A 362 13.26 -7.70 -16.98
CA ARG A 362 11.81 -7.69 -16.70
C ARG A 362 11.51 -8.32 -15.34
N LEU A 363 12.16 -9.44 -15.00
CA LEU A 363 11.97 -10.11 -13.71
C LEU A 363 12.50 -9.26 -12.54
N GLN A 364 13.66 -8.64 -12.72
CA GLN A 364 14.20 -7.68 -11.76
C GLN A 364 13.24 -6.50 -11.51
N LEU A 365 12.52 -5.99 -12.52
CA LEU A 365 11.46 -4.99 -12.29
C LEU A 365 10.24 -5.56 -11.58
N VAL A 366 9.79 -6.77 -11.92
CA VAL A 366 8.65 -7.43 -11.26
C VAL A 366 8.94 -7.59 -9.76
N GLN A 367 10.12 -8.13 -9.42
CA GLN A 367 10.61 -8.28 -8.05
C GLN A 367 10.78 -6.93 -7.33
N TRP A 368 11.44 -5.96 -7.97
CA TRP A 368 11.71 -4.66 -7.36
C TRP A 368 10.42 -3.88 -7.09
N ILE A 369 9.42 -3.96 -7.97
CA ILE A 369 8.12 -3.31 -7.77
C ILE A 369 7.36 -3.95 -6.60
N ASP A 370 7.41 -5.27 -6.45
CA ASP A 370 6.73 -5.98 -5.35
C ASP A 370 7.39 -5.64 -3.99
N TYR A 371 8.72 -5.63 -3.95
CA TYR A 371 9.51 -5.11 -2.82
C TYR A 371 9.17 -3.65 -2.49
N TYR A 372 9.24 -2.75 -3.48
CA TYR A 372 8.95 -1.32 -3.31
C TYR A 372 7.54 -1.10 -2.73
N ASN A 373 6.53 -1.75 -3.29
CA ASN A 373 5.15 -1.63 -2.81
C ASN A 373 4.98 -2.20 -1.40
N THR A 374 5.65 -3.30 -1.08
CA THR A 374 5.63 -3.95 0.25
C THR A 374 6.27 -3.05 1.31
N GLU A 375 7.45 -2.50 1.04
CA GLU A 375 8.11 -1.56 1.95
C GLU A 375 7.30 -0.26 2.11
N ILE A 376 6.82 0.34 1.03
CA ILE A 376 6.06 1.61 1.07
C ILE A 376 4.76 1.50 1.88
N ILE A 377 4.14 0.31 1.96
CA ILE A 377 2.96 0.05 2.81
C ILE A 377 3.31 0.07 4.32
N LYS A 378 4.56 -0.20 4.73
CA LYS A 378 4.99 -0.15 6.14
C LYS A 378 4.99 1.29 6.71
N TYR A 379 5.04 2.30 5.84
CA TYR A 379 5.02 3.71 6.22
C TYR A 379 3.59 4.22 6.46
N LYS A 380 3.38 4.97 7.56
CA LYS A 380 2.04 5.47 7.92
C LYS A 380 1.51 6.47 6.88
N HIS A 381 0.24 6.32 6.53
CA HIS A 381 -0.51 7.09 5.51
C HIS A 381 -0.02 6.96 4.05
N SER A 382 1.12 6.30 3.81
CA SER A 382 1.61 5.94 2.48
C SER A 382 0.74 4.87 1.81
N ARG A 383 0.94 4.68 0.50
CA ARG A 383 0.21 3.71 -0.33
C ARG A 383 1.12 3.18 -1.43
N ALA A 384 1.02 1.88 -1.71
CA ALA A 384 1.59 1.25 -2.89
C ALA A 384 1.07 1.92 -4.18
N SER A 385 1.90 1.90 -5.22
CA SER A 385 1.54 2.42 -6.55
C SER A 385 0.72 1.41 -7.33
N VAL A 386 -0.52 1.78 -7.66
CA VAL A 386 -1.43 1.00 -8.51
C VAL A 386 -0.93 0.93 -9.96
N ILE A 387 -0.14 1.94 -10.40
CA ILE A 387 0.45 1.95 -11.74
C ILE A 387 1.66 1.02 -11.79
N LEU A 388 2.56 1.03 -10.79
CA LEU A 388 3.67 0.09 -10.73
C LEU A 388 3.19 -1.36 -10.57
N ASP A 389 2.25 -1.64 -9.65
CA ASP A 389 1.61 -2.96 -9.51
C ASP A 389 1.04 -3.45 -10.86
N ARG A 390 0.35 -2.58 -11.60
CA ARG A 390 -0.13 -2.92 -12.94
C ARG A 390 1.02 -3.24 -13.90
N THR A 391 2.08 -2.44 -13.95
CA THR A 391 3.26 -2.68 -14.80
C THR A 391 3.95 -3.99 -14.45
N SER A 392 4.11 -4.31 -13.16
CA SER A 392 4.64 -5.61 -12.70
C SER A 392 3.74 -6.77 -13.16
N ARG A 393 2.42 -6.67 -12.98
CA ARG A 393 1.48 -7.72 -13.44
C ARG A 393 1.43 -7.87 -14.96
N GLU A 394 1.64 -6.81 -15.73
CA GLU A 394 1.72 -6.88 -17.21
C GLU A 394 3.05 -7.50 -17.67
N LEU A 395 4.19 -7.15 -17.06
CA LEU A 395 5.49 -7.77 -17.32
C LEU A 395 5.52 -9.25 -16.94
N MET A 396 5.08 -9.59 -15.73
CA MET A 396 5.03 -10.96 -15.21
C MET A 396 4.11 -11.82 -16.07
N LYS A 397 2.95 -11.28 -16.50
CA LYS A 397 2.07 -12.01 -17.43
C LYS A 397 2.78 -12.30 -18.76
N SER A 398 3.47 -11.33 -19.37
CA SER A 398 4.19 -11.55 -20.64
C SER A 398 5.22 -12.67 -20.49
N TYR A 399 5.98 -12.65 -19.40
CA TYR A 399 6.96 -13.71 -19.10
C TYR A 399 6.29 -15.09 -18.93
N LEU A 400 5.23 -15.19 -18.13
CA LEU A 400 4.53 -16.46 -17.93
C LEU A 400 3.91 -16.98 -19.24
N ASP A 401 3.32 -16.12 -20.07
CA ASP A 401 2.78 -16.52 -21.38
C ASP A 401 3.91 -16.96 -22.35
N GLU A 402 5.08 -16.31 -22.33
CA GLU A 402 6.28 -16.71 -23.08
C GLU A 402 6.80 -18.10 -22.64
N ILE A 403 6.99 -18.33 -21.33
CA ILE A 403 7.40 -19.63 -20.78
C ILE A 403 6.40 -20.73 -21.16
N LYS A 404 5.09 -20.46 -21.03
CA LYS A 404 4.06 -21.48 -21.28
C LYS A 404 4.12 -22.01 -22.71
N VAL A 405 4.32 -21.14 -23.69
CA VAL A 405 4.52 -21.54 -25.10
C VAL A 405 5.82 -22.34 -25.27
N GLN A 406 6.89 -21.97 -24.57
CA GLN A 406 8.18 -22.68 -24.62
C GLN A 406 8.08 -24.10 -24.02
N ILE A 407 7.52 -24.24 -22.82
CA ILE A 407 7.30 -25.54 -22.16
C ILE A 407 6.36 -26.42 -22.99
N HIS A 408 5.22 -25.89 -23.44
CA HIS A 408 4.29 -26.62 -24.31
C HIS A 408 5.01 -27.15 -25.56
N THR A 409 5.78 -26.31 -26.25
CA THR A 409 6.55 -26.71 -27.44
C THR A 409 7.54 -27.84 -27.13
N TRP A 410 8.27 -27.75 -26.01
CA TRP A 410 9.26 -28.75 -25.63
C TRP A 410 8.63 -30.07 -25.17
N VAL A 411 7.58 -30.03 -24.34
CA VAL A 411 6.87 -31.21 -23.83
C VAL A 411 6.14 -31.93 -24.97
N THR A 412 5.48 -31.20 -25.87
CA THR A 412 4.90 -31.77 -27.10
C THR A 412 5.96 -32.43 -27.98
N ASN A 413 7.20 -31.88 -28.02
CA ASN A 413 8.29 -32.51 -28.75
C ASN A 413 8.82 -33.78 -28.05
N ILE A 414 8.77 -33.87 -26.71
CA ILE A 414 9.06 -35.10 -25.96
C ILE A 414 7.98 -36.17 -26.22
N TRP A 415 6.69 -35.80 -26.24
CA TRP A 415 5.59 -36.71 -26.58
C TRP A 415 5.59 -37.21 -28.03
N LYS A 416 6.25 -36.49 -28.96
CA LYS A 416 6.44 -36.86 -30.37
C LYS A 416 7.63 -37.78 -30.63
N ARG A 417 8.57 -37.92 -29.68
CA ARG A 417 9.66 -38.91 -29.78
C ARG A 417 9.10 -40.32 -29.63
N ASP A 418 9.75 -41.28 -30.30
CA ASP A 418 9.50 -42.71 -30.10
C ASP A 418 9.63 -43.08 -28.61
N GLU A 419 8.88 -44.10 -28.18
CA GLU A 419 8.77 -44.42 -26.75
C GLU A 419 9.90 -45.33 -26.28
N GLU A 420 10.89 -44.75 -25.59
CA GLU A 420 11.95 -45.51 -24.92
C GLU A 420 11.41 -46.17 -23.65
N CYS A 421 10.77 -47.34 -23.83
CA CYS A 421 10.26 -48.16 -22.73
C CYS A 421 11.43 -48.71 -21.89
N VAL A 422 11.50 -48.28 -20.63
CA VAL A 422 12.39 -48.82 -19.60
C VAL A 422 11.61 -49.86 -18.79
N VAL A 423 12.22 -51.03 -18.58
CA VAL A 423 11.64 -52.10 -17.74
C VAL A 423 12.22 -52.01 -16.33
N GLY A 424 11.35 -51.88 -15.34
CA GLY A 424 11.70 -51.79 -13.92
C GLY A 424 12.18 -53.11 -13.30
N PRO A 425 12.70 -53.08 -12.06
CA PRO A 425 13.33 -54.24 -11.42
C PRO A 425 12.41 -55.45 -11.19
N GLN A 426 11.09 -55.25 -11.15
CA GLN A 426 10.09 -56.32 -11.00
C GLN A 426 9.37 -56.64 -12.32
N GLY A 427 9.63 -55.85 -13.36
CA GLY A 427 9.03 -55.97 -14.70
C GLY A 427 8.06 -54.84 -15.06
N GLU A 428 8.05 -53.77 -14.28
CA GLU A 428 7.18 -52.60 -14.46
C GLU A 428 7.53 -51.86 -15.77
N LEU A 429 6.56 -51.27 -16.47
CA LEU A 429 6.78 -50.56 -17.73
C LEU A 429 6.71 -49.05 -17.51
N GLN A 430 7.74 -48.29 -17.84
CA GLN A 430 7.75 -46.82 -17.77
C GLN A 430 8.48 -46.24 -18.99
N SER A 431 8.32 -44.95 -19.29
CA SER A 431 9.14 -44.27 -20.29
C SER A 431 10.21 -43.37 -19.65
N THR A 432 11.15 -42.87 -20.46
CA THR A 432 12.10 -41.84 -20.04
C THR A 432 11.45 -40.46 -19.85
N ARG A 433 10.27 -40.23 -20.47
CA ARG A 433 9.66 -38.89 -20.64
C ARG A 433 9.34 -38.15 -19.33
N PRO A 434 8.87 -38.77 -18.24
CA PRO A 434 8.64 -38.05 -16.96
C PRO A 434 9.89 -37.33 -16.45
N ASN A 435 11.07 -37.92 -16.64
CA ASN A 435 12.34 -37.31 -16.22
C ASN A 435 12.73 -36.15 -17.14
N ASP A 436 12.66 -36.33 -18.46
CA ASP A 436 12.89 -35.25 -19.44
C ASP A 436 11.98 -34.03 -19.17
N ILE A 437 10.70 -34.27 -18.92
CA ILE A 437 9.69 -33.23 -18.66
C ILE A 437 10.03 -32.50 -17.34
N VAL A 438 10.25 -33.23 -16.24
CA VAL A 438 10.57 -32.61 -14.94
C VAL A 438 11.91 -31.85 -14.98
N ASN A 439 12.92 -32.35 -15.69
CA ASN A 439 14.19 -31.63 -15.88
C ASN A 439 13.99 -30.29 -16.61
N ILE A 440 13.06 -30.22 -17.56
CA ILE A 440 12.67 -28.97 -18.23
C ILE A 440 11.96 -28.01 -17.27
N LEU A 441 11.04 -28.49 -16.44
CA LEU A 441 10.37 -27.63 -15.44
C LEU A 441 11.39 -27.09 -14.42
N LYS A 442 12.31 -27.94 -13.93
CA LYS A 442 13.43 -27.54 -13.06
C LYS A 442 14.27 -26.45 -13.70
N SER A 443 14.64 -26.58 -14.98
CA SER A 443 15.43 -25.56 -15.68
C SER A 443 14.71 -24.21 -15.77
N GLN A 444 13.39 -24.19 -16.04
CA GLN A 444 12.62 -22.94 -16.12
C GLN A 444 12.42 -22.27 -14.75
N ILE A 445 12.17 -23.09 -13.72
CA ILE A 445 12.04 -22.62 -12.33
C ILE A 445 13.38 -22.08 -11.81
N SER A 446 14.50 -22.72 -12.12
CA SER A 446 15.85 -22.25 -11.77
C SER A 446 16.17 -20.88 -12.41
N ILE A 447 15.80 -20.66 -13.67
CA ILE A 447 16.00 -19.37 -14.35
C ILE A 447 15.14 -18.26 -13.70
N ALA A 448 13.95 -18.60 -13.20
CA ALA A 448 13.12 -17.64 -12.46
C ALA A 448 13.71 -17.30 -11.07
N GLN A 449 14.27 -18.28 -10.36
CA GLN A 449 14.88 -18.12 -9.04
C GLN A 449 16.14 -17.22 -9.04
N GLU A 450 16.79 -17.01 -10.19
CA GLU A 450 17.88 -16.02 -10.31
C GLU A 450 17.41 -14.57 -10.08
N TYR A 451 16.10 -14.29 -10.20
CA TYR A 451 15.57 -12.92 -10.22
C TYR A 451 14.28 -12.70 -9.40
N LEU A 452 13.57 -13.77 -9.02
CA LEU A 452 12.30 -13.73 -8.29
C LEU A 452 12.43 -14.46 -6.95
N SER A 453 11.68 -14.01 -5.93
CA SER A 453 11.55 -14.68 -4.63
C SER A 453 10.10 -15.12 -4.34
N GLY A 454 9.93 -15.85 -3.23
CA GLY A 454 8.66 -16.18 -2.60
C GLY A 454 7.50 -16.46 -3.54
N ARG A 455 6.42 -15.67 -3.40
CA ARG A 455 5.19 -15.83 -4.17
C ARG A 455 5.39 -15.66 -5.68
N LEU A 456 6.37 -14.85 -6.13
CA LEU A 456 6.63 -14.62 -7.55
C LEU A 456 7.25 -15.86 -8.20
N VAL A 457 8.11 -16.61 -7.49
CA VAL A 457 8.56 -17.96 -7.91
C VAL A 457 7.36 -18.91 -7.96
N GLY A 458 6.48 -18.87 -6.95
CA GLY A 458 5.25 -19.67 -6.91
C GLY A 458 4.38 -19.49 -8.16
N CYS A 459 4.25 -18.26 -8.67
CA CYS A 459 3.55 -17.99 -9.94
C CYS A 459 4.18 -18.68 -11.16
N VAL A 460 5.51 -18.85 -11.20
CA VAL A 460 6.21 -19.58 -12.26
C VAL A 460 6.02 -21.09 -12.11
N VAL A 461 6.12 -21.62 -10.88
CA VAL A 461 5.87 -23.05 -10.61
C VAL A 461 4.43 -23.42 -11.00
N ALA A 462 3.44 -22.63 -10.58
CA ALA A 462 2.04 -22.84 -10.95
C ALA A 462 1.80 -22.78 -12.47
N ALA A 463 2.50 -21.91 -13.19
CA ALA A 463 2.45 -21.88 -14.66
C ALA A 463 3.10 -23.13 -15.31
N CYS A 464 4.21 -23.62 -14.76
CA CYS A 464 4.86 -24.86 -15.20
C CYS A 464 3.95 -26.09 -14.99
N LEU A 465 3.34 -26.20 -13.80
CA LEU A 465 2.38 -27.26 -13.47
C LEU A 465 1.12 -27.16 -14.34
N GLN A 466 0.59 -25.96 -14.62
CA GLN A 466 -0.55 -25.80 -15.52
C GLN A 466 -0.27 -26.39 -16.91
N VAL A 467 0.89 -26.11 -17.51
CA VAL A 467 1.25 -26.65 -18.84
C VAL A 467 1.47 -28.16 -18.79
N LEU A 468 2.06 -28.68 -17.72
CA LEU A 468 2.16 -30.13 -17.51
C LEU A 468 0.78 -30.80 -17.53
N MET A 469 -0.21 -30.22 -16.86
CA MET A 469 -1.58 -30.75 -16.83
C MET A 469 -2.31 -30.63 -18.17
N GLU A 470 -2.10 -29.53 -18.91
CA GLU A 470 -2.64 -29.33 -20.26
C GLU A 470 -2.04 -30.35 -21.25
N GLU A 471 -0.72 -30.58 -21.21
CA GLU A 471 -0.04 -31.57 -22.04
C GLU A 471 -0.39 -33.02 -21.67
N LEU A 472 -0.47 -33.34 -20.38
CA LEU A 472 -0.87 -34.67 -19.91
C LEU A 472 -2.30 -35.00 -20.36
N LYS A 473 -3.20 -34.01 -20.33
CA LYS A 473 -4.55 -34.14 -20.87
C LYS A 473 -4.55 -34.36 -22.39
N ILE A 474 -3.78 -33.58 -23.14
CA ILE A 474 -3.65 -33.75 -24.60
C ILE A 474 -3.12 -35.15 -24.95
N ARG A 475 -2.14 -35.66 -24.20
CA ARG A 475 -1.63 -37.03 -24.34
C ARG A 475 -2.71 -38.08 -24.02
N TYR A 476 -3.45 -37.92 -22.92
CA TYR A 476 -4.56 -38.81 -22.54
C TYR A 476 -5.67 -38.83 -23.61
N ASP A 477 -6.17 -37.67 -24.05
CA ASP A 477 -7.22 -37.56 -25.06
C ASP A 477 -6.76 -38.15 -26.41
N SER A 478 -5.46 -38.03 -26.75
CA SER A 478 -4.85 -38.62 -27.95
C SER A 478 -4.71 -40.15 -27.90
N ILE A 479 -4.58 -40.72 -26.70
CA ILE A 479 -4.60 -42.17 -26.44
C ILE A 479 -6.04 -42.68 -26.50
N ALA A 480 -6.95 -42.06 -25.74
CA ALA A 480 -8.37 -42.45 -25.67
C ALA A 480 -9.04 -42.41 -27.05
N GLY A 481 -8.76 -41.39 -27.87
CA GLY A 481 -9.25 -41.27 -29.24
C GLY A 481 -8.68 -42.27 -30.25
N ARG A 482 -7.72 -43.12 -29.85
CA ARG A 482 -7.04 -44.10 -30.71
C ARG A 482 -6.92 -45.50 -30.08
N LEU A 483 -7.78 -45.83 -29.11
CA LEU A 483 -7.67 -47.02 -28.25
C LEU A 483 -7.51 -48.37 -29.01
N GLU A 484 -8.07 -48.51 -30.21
CA GLU A 484 -7.91 -49.71 -31.06
C GLU A 484 -6.47 -49.92 -31.56
N ALA A 485 -5.67 -48.85 -31.64
CA ALA A 485 -4.30 -48.83 -32.18
C ALA A 485 -3.24 -48.50 -31.12
N VAL A 486 -3.59 -48.62 -29.84
CA VAL A 486 -2.70 -48.47 -28.69
C VAL A 486 -2.59 -49.80 -27.96
N ASP A 487 -1.38 -50.26 -27.66
CA ASP A 487 -1.14 -51.53 -26.97
C ASP A 487 -1.34 -51.43 -25.45
N ALA A 488 -1.57 -52.57 -24.78
CA ALA A 488 -1.84 -52.58 -23.34
C ALA A 488 -0.62 -52.14 -22.52
N GLU A 489 0.57 -52.46 -23.02
CA GLU A 489 1.88 -52.06 -22.54
C GLU A 489 2.03 -50.53 -22.52
N MET A 490 1.55 -49.82 -23.54
CA MET A 490 1.58 -48.35 -23.60
C MET A 490 0.61 -47.71 -22.61
N LEU A 491 -0.53 -48.36 -22.33
CA LEU A 491 -1.46 -47.91 -21.29
C LEU A 491 -0.87 -48.11 -19.88
N CYS A 492 -0.14 -49.20 -19.65
CA CYS A 492 0.61 -49.42 -18.41
C CYS A 492 1.76 -48.42 -18.25
N SER A 493 2.54 -48.19 -19.31
CA SER A 493 3.56 -47.13 -19.42
C SER A 493 2.99 -45.76 -19.02
N PHE A 494 1.83 -45.37 -19.55
CA PHE A 494 1.19 -44.10 -19.22
C PHE A 494 0.71 -43.99 -17.75
N ILE A 495 0.16 -45.07 -17.17
CA ILE A 495 -0.24 -45.09 -15.74
C ILE A 495 0.99 -44.85 -14.85
N ASN A 496 2.08 -45.54 -15.16
CA ASN A 496 3.32 -45.50 -14.41
C ASN A 496 4.05 -44.16 -14.57
N ASP A 497 4.09 -43.61 -15.80
CA ASP A 497 4.60 -42.27 -16.09
C ASP A 497 3.82 -41.20 -15.29
N ALA A 498 2.50 -41.35 -15.15
CA ALA A 498 1.68 -40.45 -14.34
C ALA A 498 1.94 -40.60 -12.83
N GLU A 499 2.16 -41.81 -12.30
CA GLU A 499 2.57 -42.00 -10.90
C GLU A 499 3.94 -41.36 -10.62
N ILE A 500 4.90 -41.50 -11.54
CA ILE A 500 6.21 -40.83 -11.45
C ILE A 500 6.05 -39.30 -11.50
N LEU A 501 5.24 -38.76 -12.41
CA LEU A 501 4.98 -37.31 -12.47
C LEU A 501 4.32 -36.80 -11.18
N GLN A 502 3.37 -37.54 -10.60
CA GLN A 502 2.74 -37.16 -9.34
C GLN A 502 3.74 -37.11 -8.19
N ALA A 503 4.65 -38.10 -8.08
CA ALA A 503 5.69 -38.10 -7.06
C ALA A 503 6.69 -36.95 -7.25
N LYS A 504 7.00 -36.59 -8.49
CA LYS A 504 7.99 -35.55 -8.83
C LYS A 504 7.48 -34.11 -8.73
N CYS A 505 6.17 -33.88 -8.77
CA CYS A 505 5.62 -32.53 -8.59
C CYS A 505 5.89 -31.95 -7.18
N PRO A 506 5.77 -32.70 -6.08
CA PRO A 506 6.26 -32.28 -4.76
C PRO A 506 7.79 -32.15 -4.69
N GLU A 507 8.57 -33.10 -5.22
CA GLU A 507 10.05 -33.00 -5.26
C GLU A 507 10.50 -31.66 -5.90
N LEU A 508 9.84 -31.24 -6.98
CA LEU A 508 10.07 -29.98 -7.69
C LEU A 508 9.82 -28.72 -6.83
N VAL A 509 8.94 -28.81 -5.83
CA VAL A 509 8.61 -27.73 -4.90
C VAL A 509 9.52 -27.75 -3.68
N GLU A 510 9.87 -28.93 -3.16
CA GLU A 510 10.79 -29.09 -2.02
C GLU A 510 12.25 -28.73 -2.35
N GLU A 511 12.67 -28.87 -3.62
CA GLU A 511 14.00 -28.44 -4.10
C GLU A 511 14.17 -26.90 -4.19
N ILE A 512 13.12 -26.11 -3.96
CA ILE A 512 13.19 -24.64 -4.03
C ILE A 512 13.83 -24.06 -2.76
N SER A 513 15.08 -23.61 -2.91
CA SER A 513 15.88 -23.00 -1.84
C SER A 513 15.69 -21.49 -1.75
N PHE A 514 15.32 -21.01 -0.57
CA PHE A 514 15.40 -19.60 -0.16
C PHE A 514 16.58 -19.42 0.82
N ALA A 515 17.11 -18.20 0.98
CA ALA A 515 18.16 -17.94 1.96
C ALA A 515 17.60 -17.99 3.39
N GLU A 516 18.45 -18.29 4.39
CA GLU A 516 18.05 -18.35 5.81
C GLU A 516 17.52 -17.00 6.36
N THR A 517 17.85 -15.90 5.70
CA THR A 517 17.33 -14.55 5.98
C THR A 517 15.88 -14.35 5.54
N ASP A 518 15.40 -15.13 4.57
CA ASP A 518 14.24 -14.79 3.75
C ASP A 518 13.00 -15.61 4.18
N SER A 519 12.82 -15.77 5.50
CA SER A 519 11.76 -16.63 6.06
C SER A 519 10.35 -16.18 5.68
N GLU A 520 10.13 -14.86 5.49
CA GLU A 520 8.84 -14.31 5.07
C GLU A 520 8.52 -14.67 3.61
N GLU A 521 9.53 -14.65 2.73
CA GLU A 521 9.41 -15.08 1.33
C GLU A 521 9.06 -16.57 1.23
N LYS A 522 9.70 -17.41 2.05
CA LYS A 522 9.38 -18.83 2.10
C LYS A 522 7.95 -19.07 2.60
N GLU A 523 7.50 -18.41 3.67
CA GLU A 523 6.12 -18.56 4.18
C GLU A 523 5.09 -18.12 3.12
N ALA A 524 5.39 -17.05 2.37
CA ALA A 524 4.56 -16.60 1.26
C ALA A 524 4.52 -17.57 0.07
N PHE A 525 5.63 -18.28 -0.22
CA PHE A 525 5.70 -19.34 -1.23
C PHE A 525 4.93 -20.59 -0.80
N ASP A 526 5.21 -21.13 0.39
CA ASP A 526 4.58 -22.35 0.91
C ASP A 526 3.05 -22.18 1.00
N THR A 527 2.60 -21.02 1.48
CA THR A 527 1.17 -20.65 1.56
C THR A 527 0.51 -20.50 0.18
N PHE A 528 1.25 -20.07 -0.84
CA PHE A 528 0.71 -19.94 -2.20
C PHE A 528 0.65 -21.29 -2.94
N MET A 529 1.61 -22.18 -2.70
CA MET A 529 1.75 -23.44 -3.44
C MET A 529 0.86 -24.57 -2.91
N GLY A 530 0.58 -24.65 -1.60
CA GLY A 530 -0.08 -25.80 -0.95
C GLY A 530 -1.32 -26.34 -1.69
N ASP A 531 -2.43 -25.60 -1.69
CA ASP A 531 -3.68 -26.00 -2.34
C ASP A 531 -3.49 -26.33 -3.84
N SER A 532 -2.57 -25.63 -4.53
CA SER A 532 -2.31 -25.82 -5.95
C SER A 532 -1.54 -27.11 -6.25
N LEU A 533 -0.60 -27.50 -5.38
CA LEU A 533 0.18 -28.72 -5.48
C LEU A 533 -0.65 -29.96 -5.15
N ASP A 534 -1.50 -29.89 -4.11
CA ASP A 534 -2.44 -30.96 -3.75
C ASP A 534 -3.48 -31.20 -4.86
N THR A 535 -4.01 -30.12 -5.45
CA THR A 535 -4.92 -30.20 -6.60
C THR A 535 -4.23 -30.85 -7.80
N THR A 536 -3.03 -30.38 -8.16
CA THR A 536 -2.24 -30.92 -9.28
C THR A 536 -1.96 -32.41 -9.08
N SER A 537 -1.53 -32.81 -7.89
CA SER A 537 -1.24 -34.21 -7.55
C SER A 537 -2.49 -35.09 -7.66
N THR A 538 -3.63 -34.59 -7.20
CA THR A 538 -4.93 -35.28 -7.28
C THR A 538 -5.37 -35.50 -8.73
N ASP A 539 -5.23 -34.48 -9.58
CA ASP A 539 -5.62 -34.56 -11.00
C ASP A 539 -4.71 -35.51 -11.80
N ILE A 540 -3.41 -35.60 -11.50
CA ILE A 540 -2.52 -36.59 -12.13
C ILE A 540 -2.95 -38.02 -11.78
N VAL A 541 -3.32 -38.30 -10.52
CA VAL A 541 -3.88 -39.60 -10.11
C VAL A 541 -5.22 -39.88 -10.79
N ALA A 542 -6.02 -38.85 -11.10
CA ALA A 542 -7.23 -39.00 -11.89
C ALA A 542 -6.92 -39.45 -13.34
N PHE A 543 -5.91 -38.88 -14.00
CA PHE A 543 -5.47 -39.37 -15.33
C PHE A 543 -5.00 -40.82 -15.30
N ALA A 544 -4.20 -41.21 -14.31
CA ALA A 544 -3.78 -42.61 -14.13
C ALA A 544 -4.99 -43.55 -13.88
N THR A 545 -5.96 -43.13 -13.05
CA THR A 545 -7.18 -43.89 -12.77
C THR A 545 -8.06 -44.05 -14.02
N ASN A 546 -8.18 -43.00 -14.83
CA ASN A 546 -8.92 -43.01 -16.10
C ASN A 546 -8.23 -43.89 -17.15
N ALA A 547 -6.89 -43.94 -17.19
CA ALA A 547 -6.14 -44.86 -18.04
C ALA A 547 -6.35 -46.34 -17.63
N CYS A 548 -6.56 -46.63 -16.34
CA CYS A 548 -6.99 -47.96 -15.91
C CYS A 548 -8.36 -48.35 -16.51
N ASP A 549 -9.32 -47.43 -16.60
CA ASP A 549 -10.58 -47.66 -17.34
C ASP A 549 -10.34 -47.88 -18.84
N LEU A 550 -9.37 -47.19 -19.47
CA LEU A 550 -9.02 -47.44 -20.87
C LEU A 550 -8.48 -48.87 -21.11
N ILE A 551 -7.65 -49.40 -20.20
CA ILE A 551 -7.20 -50.81 -20.25
C ILE A 551 -8.39 -51.76 -20.23
N VAL A 552 -9.33 -51.57 -19.28
CA VAL A 552 -10.53 -52.42 -19.17
C VAL A 552 -11.40 -52.31 -20.42
N ASN A 553 -11.61 -51.12 -20.97
CA ASN A 553 -12.38 -50.93 -22.20
C ASN A 553 -11.69 -51.59 -23.41
N LYS A 554 -10.35 -51.50 -23.54
CA LYS A 554 -9.58 -52.16 -24.60
C LYS A 554 -9.75 -53.68 -24.55
N ILE A 555 -9.47 -54.30 -23.39
CA ILE A 555 -9.59 -55.74 -23.19
C ILE A 555 -11.01 -56.21 -23.55
N PHE A 556 -12.04 -55.57 -22.99
CA PHE A 556 -13.44 -55.94 -23.24
C PHE A 556 -13.89 -55.74 -24.70
N HIS A 557 -13.26 -54.82 -25.44
CA HIS A 557 -13.53 -54.63 -26.87
C HIS A 557 -12.89 -55.73 -27.72
N GLU A 558 -11.61 -56.06 -27.46
CA GLU A 558 -10.88 -57.11 -28.18
C GLU A 558 -11.53 -58.49 -28.01
N VAL A 559 -12.02 -58.79 -26.81
CA VAL A 559 -12.67 -60.08 -26.50
C VAL A 559 -14.19 -60.09 -26.73
N GLU A 560 -14.81 -58.97 -27.13
CA GLU A 560 -16.28 -58.79 -27.16
C GLU A 560 -16.98 -59.89 -27.97
N GLN A 561 -16.47 -60.15 -29.18
CA GLN A 561 -17.07 -61.10 -30.13
C GLN A 561 -17.04 -62.53 -29.61
N ASP A 562 -15.99 -62.89 -28.87
CA ASP A 562 -15.78 -64.24 -28.35
C ASP A 562 -16.22 -64.45 -26.90
N THR A 563 -16.67 -63.42 -26.19
CA THR A 563 -17.12 -63.51 -24.79
C THR A 563 -18.48 -62.85 -24.55
N THR A 564 -18.53 -61.55 -24.25
CA THR A 564 -19.73 -60.83 -23.80
C THR A 564 -20.85 -60.80 -24.84
N ARG A 565 -20.53 -60.84 -26.14
CA ARG A 565 -21.52 -61.01 -27.21
C ARG A 565 -22.26 -62.36 -27.16
N LYS A 566 -21.70 -63.37 -26.52
CA LYS A 566 -22.31 -64.70 -26.33
C LYS A 566 -23.18 -64.77 -25.07
N TRP A 567 -23.06 -63.83 -24.13
CA TRP A 567 -23.90 -63.75 -22.93
C TRP A 567 -25.34 -63.48 -23.31
N LEU A 568 -26.29 -64.16 -22.65
CA LEU A 568 -27.73 -64.05 -22.92
C LEU A 568 -28.11 -64.27 -24.41
N SER A 569 -27.26 -64.96 -25.17
CA SER A 569 -27.49 -65.43 -26.54
C SER A 569 -28.00 -66.87 -26.57
N LYS A 570 -28.29 -67.42 -27.76
CA LYS A 570 -28.68 -68.83 -27.90
C LYS A 570 -27.66 -69.83 -27.29
N LYS A 571 -26.37 -69.51 -27.27
CA LYS A 571 -25.35 -70.37 -26.61
C LYS A 571 -25.49 -70.37 -25.08
N TRP A 572 -25.90 -69.24 -24.52
CA TRP A 572 -26.22 -69.11 -23.09
C TRP A 572 -27.53 -69.87 -22.76
N ASP A 573 -28.56 -69.76 -23.61
CA ASP A 573 -29.78 -70.59 -23.50
C ASP A 573 -29.50 -72.11 -23.61
N GLU A 574 -28.42 -72.48 -24.29
CA GLU A 574 -27.94 -73.87 -24.43
C GLU A 574 -27.02 -74.33 -23.27
N GLY A 575 -26.84 -73.51 -22.23
CA GLY A 575 -25.99 -73.84 -21.07
C GLY A 575 -24.48 -73.86 -21.37
N THR A 576 -24.02 -73.17 -22.42
CA THR A 576 -22.59 -73.04 -22.71
C THR A 576 -21.91 -72.12 -21.67
N PRO A 577 -20.72 -72.46 -21.12
CA PRO A 577 -20.02 -71.66 -20.11
C PRO A 577 -19.40 -70.36 -20.70
N VAL A 578 -20.25 -69.41 -21.10
CA VAL A 578 -19.87 -68.17 -21.79
C VAL A 578 -19.34 -67.07 -20.87
N VAL A 579 -19.69 -67.10 -19.57
CA VAL A 579 -19.09 -66.23 -18.55
C VAL A 579 -17.69 -66.71 -18.21
N GLU A 580 -17.51 -68.00 -17.98
CA GLU A 580 -16.20 -68.62 -17.71
C GLU A 580 -15.17 -68.35 -18.81
N THR A 581 -15.60 -68.26 -20.08
CA THR A 581 -14.70 -67.86 -21.19
C THR A 581 -14.08 -66.46 -20.95
N LEU A 582 -14.85 -65.47 -20.48
CA LEU A 582 -14.28 -64.15 -20.15
C LEU A 582 -13.37 -64.23 -18.92
N LEU A 583 -13.82 -64.94 -17.89
CA LEU A 583 -13.09 -65.02 -16.62
C LEU A 583 -11.74 -65.72 -16.79
N ALA A 584 -11.64 -66.72 -17.66
CA ALA A 584 -10.37 -67.33 -18.06
C ALA A 584 -9.44 -66.30 -18.72
N THR A 585 -9.92 -65.58 -19.75
CA THR A 585 -9.10 -64.56 -20.42
C THR A 585 -8.69 -63.42 -19.49
N LEU A 586 -9.50 -63.04 -18.50
CA LEU A 586 -9.09 -62.07 -17.47
C LEU A 586 -8.03 -62.66 -16.52
N ASP A 587 -8.12 -63.95 -16.15
CA ASP A 587 -7.08 -64.66 -15.39
C ASP A 587 -5.76 -64.75 -16.17
N ASP A 588 -5.80 -64.78 -17.51
CA ASP A 588 -4.62 -64.75 -18.39
C ASP A 588 -3.97 -63.34 -18.47
N TYR A 589 -4.76 -62.26 -18.58
CA TYR A 589 -4.23 -60.88 -18.62
C TYR A 589 -3.72 -60.37 -17.26
N TYR A 590 -4.33 -60.78 -16.15
CA TYR A 590 -4.05 -60.20 -14.83
C TYR A 590 -2.60 -60.38 -14.33
N PRO A 591 -1.91 -61.52 -14.54
CA PRO A 591 -0.49 -61.67 -14.18
C PRO A 591 0.44 -60.66 -14.85
N ASP A 592 0.26 -60.39 -16.14
CA ASP A 592 1.10 -59.43 -16.87
C ASP A 592 0.75 -57.98 -16.49
N LEU A 593 -0.54 -57.63 -16.38
CA LEU A 593 -0.96 -56.31 -15.87
C LEU A 593 -0.44 -56.04 -14.45
N LYS A 594 -0.40 -57.06 -13.58
CA LYS A 594 0.13 -56.97 -12.20
C LYS A 594 1.65 -56.85 -12.13
N LYS A 595 2.34 -57.19 -13.22
CA LYS A 595 3.79 -57.05 -13.38
C LYS A 595 4.16 -55.71 -14.03
N TRP A 596 3.37 -55.24 -14.99
CA TRP A 596 3.63 -54.03 -15.76
C TRP A 596 3.26 -52.74 -15.03
N ILE A 597 2.21 -52.73 -14.20
CA ILE A 597 1.73 -51.54 -13.50
C ILE A 597 2.46 -51.36 -12.16
N PHE A 598 2.87 -50.13 -11.83
CA PHE A 598 3.51 -49.82 -10.56
C PHE A 598 2.57 -49.99 -9.36
N GLY A 599 3.17 -50.43 -8.25
CA GLY A 599 2.51 -50.55 -6.97
C GLY A 599 1.34 -51.53 -6.99
N SER A 600 0.51 -51.45 -5.94
CA SER A 600 -0.66 -52.32 -5.79
C SER A 600 -1.98 -51.54 -5.83
N PHE A 601 -1.94 -50.23 -6.07
CA PHE A 601 -3.11 -49.36 -6.11
C PHE A 601 -3.77 -49.37 -7.50
N PHE A 602 -3.03 -49.05 -8.57
CA PHE A 602 -3.60 -48.99 -9.92
C PHE A 602 -4.01 -50.37 -10.44
N PHE A 603 -3.25 -51.43 -10.15
CA PHE A 603 -3.73 -52.80 -10.41
C PHE A 603 -5.05 -53.12 -9.67
N SER A 604 -5.18 -52.74 -8.39
CA SER A 604 -6.44 -52.87 -7.64
C SER A 604 -7.60 -52.08 -8.27
N LYS A 605 -7.32 -50.92 -8.91
CA LYS A 605 -8.32 -50.15 -9.68
C LYS A 605 -8.76 -50.92 -10.92
N VAL A 606 -7.83 -51.44 -11.74
CA VAL A 606 -8.14 -52.24 -12.93
C VAL A 606 -9.04 -53.43 -12.59
N VAL A 607 -8.73 -54.21 -11.54
CA VAL A 607 -9.57 -55.35 -11.12
C VAL A 607 -10.97 -54.89 -10.70
N ARG A 608 -11.10 -53.75 -10.00
CA ARG A 608 -12.40 -53.16 -9.62
C ARG A 608 -13.18 -52.63 -10.83
N GLN A 609 -12.50 -52.05 -11.82
CA GLN A 609 -13.10 -51.55 -13.06
C GLN A 609 -13.56 -52.72 -13.95
N CYS A 610 -12.81 -53.83 -14.03
CA CYS A 610 -13.27 -55.07 -14.65
C CYS A 610 -14.55 -55.61 -14.00
N LEU A 611 -14.62 -55.63 -12.66
CA LEU A 611 -15.82 -56.06 -11.93
C LEU A 611 -17.03 -55.20 -12.31
N ASN A 612 -16.89 -53.87 -12.25
CA ASN A 612 -17.92 -52.93 -12.65
C ASN A 612 -18.35 -53.13 -14.12
N GLN A 613 -17.39 -53.39 -15.02
CA GLN A 613 -17.64 -53.59 -16.45
C GLN A 613 -18.31 -54.94 -16.73
N CYS A 614 -18.03 -56.01 -15.97
CA CYS A 614 -18.79 -57.28 -16.03
C CYS A 614 -20.28 -57.05 -15.73
N VAL A 615 -20.60 -56.33 -14.64
CA VAL A 615 -22.00 -56.00 -14.27
C VAL A 615 -22.68 -55.18 -15.38
N LYS A 616 -21.97 -54.15 -15.88
CA LYS A 616 -22.45 -53.24 -16.94
C LYS A 616 -22.74 -53.98 -18.26
N GLU A 617 -21.83 -54.84 -18.71
CA GLU A 617 -22.04 -55.67 -19.91
C GLU A 617 -23.20 -56.64 -19.74
N TYR A 618 -23.25 -57.39 -18.62
CA TYR A 618 -24.32 -58.36 -18.39
C TYR A 618 -25.71 -57.71 -18.43
N ASN A 619 -25.86 -56.54 -17.81
CA ASN A 619 -27.07 -55.72 -17.86
C ASN A 619 -27.35 -55.21 -19.29
N ALA A 620 -26.35 -54.75 -20.03
CA ALA A 620 -26.52 -54.26 -21.41
C ALA A 620 -27.01 -55.36 -22.36
N ARG A 621 -26.44 -56.57 -22.30
CA ARG A 621 -26.86 -57.72 -23.13
C ARG A 621 -28.30 -58.13 -22.82
N LEU A 622 -28.74 -58.06 -21.56
CA LEU A 622 -30.14 -58.29 -21.17
C LEU A 622 -31.12 -57.26 -21.75
N LEU A 623 -30.76 -55.97 -21.68
CA LEU A 623 -31.60 -54.88 -22.20
C LEU A 623 -31.74 -54.95 -23.73
N ILE A 624 -30.72 -55.46 -24.43
CA ILE A 624 -30.73 -55.71 -25.88
C ILE A 624 -31.49 -57.00 -26.25
N ARG A 625 -31.55 -58.02 -25.37
CA ARG A 625 -32.23 -59.30 -25.66
C ARG A 625 -33.72 -59.10 -25.97
N THR A 626 -34.17 -59.65 -27.10
CA THR A 626 -35.58 -59.59 -27.55
C THR A 626 -36.30 -60.94 -27.50
N HIS A 627 -35.57 -62.05 -27.39
CA HIS A 627 -36.11 -63.41 -27.31
C HIS A 627 -36.51 -63.77 -25.87
N SER A 628 -37.65 -64.45 -25.72
CA SER A 628 -38.12 -65.05 -24.46
C SER A 628 -37.09 -65.99 -23.84
N PHE A 629 -37.17 -66.23 -22.54
CA PHE A 629 -36.44 -67.33 -21.89
C PHE A 629 -37.10 -68.66 -22.21
N ALA A 630 -36.31 -69.71 -22.48
CA ALA A 630 -36.82 -71.03 -22.87
C ALA A 630 -37.65 -71.69 -21.75
N THR A 631 -37.23 -71.54 -20.49
CA THR A 631 -38.00 -71.82 -19.28
C THR A 631 -37.44 -70.91 -18.17
N PRO A 632 -38.28 -70.25 -17.34
CA PRO A 632 -37.79 -69.31 -16.33
C PRO A 632 -36.84 -69.94 -15.30
N ALA A 633 -37.14 -71.15 -14.81
CA ALA A 633 -36.32 -71.84 -13.81
C ALA A 633 -34.93 -72.23 -14.34
N ASP A 634 -34.85 -72.74 -15.57
CA ASP A 634 -33.57 -73.08 -16.22
C ASP A 634 -32.73 -71.81 -16.42
N ALA A 635 -33.36 -70.73 -16.89
CA ALA A 635 -32.70 -69.43 -17.03
C ALA A 635 -32.23 -68.86 -15.68
N ALA A 636 -33.00 -69.03 -14.60
CA ALA A 636 -32.60 -68.61 -13.25
C ALA A 636 -31.37 -69.39 -12.78
N THR A 637 -31.38 -70.71 -12.97
CA THR A 637 -30.26 -71.61 -12.62
C THR A 637 -28.97 -71.21 -13.34
N ILE A 638 -29.05 -70.79 -14.61
CA ILE A 638 -27.90 -70.28 -15.37
C ILE A 638 -27.42 -68.93 -14.80
N VAL A 639 -28.33 -68.01 -14.47
CA VAL A 639 -27.98 -66.71 -13.84
C VAL A 639 -27.30 -66.90 -12.48
N ASP A 640 -27.74 -67.86 -11.67
CA ASP A 640 -27.11 -68.19 -10.38
C ASP A 640 -25.72 -68.81 -10.56
N ASN A 641 -25.53 -69.64 -11.58
CA ASN A 641 -24.22 -70.20 -11.92
C ASN A 641 -23.25 -69.12 -12.44
N ASP A 642 -23.73 -68.21 -13.31
CA ASP A 642 -22.98 -67.05 -13.76
C ASP A 642 -22.58 -66.14 -12.57
N LEU A 643 -23.51 -65.87 -11.65
CA LEU A 643 -23.27 -65.12 -10.42
C LEU A 643 -22.24 -65.81 -9.51
N HIS A 644 -22.33 -67.13 -9.33
CA HIS A 644 -21.35 -67.91 -8.57
C HIS A 644 -19.95 -67.79 -9.19
N ASN A 645 -19.84 -67.97 -10.50
CA ASN A 645 -18.59 -67.87 -11.25
C ASN A 645 -17.94 -66.47 -11.12
N PHE A 646 -18.72 -65.39 -11.27
CA PHE A 646 -18.22 -64.02 -11.05
C PHE A 646 -17.70 -63.83 -9.63
N VAL A 647 -18.47 -64.23 -8.61
CA VAL A 647 -18.10 -64.08 -7.20
C VAL A 647 -16.84 -64.90 -6.87
N GLN A 648 -16.77 -66.15 -7.32
CA GLN A 648 -15.62 -67.03 -7.11
C GLN A 648 -14.35 -66.47 -7.76
N PHE A 649 -14.44 -65.96 -8.99
CA PHE A 649 -13.32 -65.34 -9.70
C PHE A 649 -12.79 -64.11 -8.96
N PHE A 650 -13.66 -63.14 -8.66
CA PHE A 650 -13.22 -61.91 -7.99
C PHE A 650 -12.76 -62.15 -6.54
N ASN A 651 -13.21 -63.23 -5.88
CA ASN A 651 -12.72 -63.62 -4.56
C ASN A 651 -11.25 -64.10 -4.58
N LYS A 652 -10.74 -64.65 -5.70
CA LYS A 652 -9.28 -64.91 -5.90
C LYS A 652 -8.47 -63.63 -5.66
N TYR A 653 -8.99 -62.50 -6.15
CA TYR A 653 -8.37 -61.18 -6.13
C TYR A 653 -8.87 -60.31 -4.95
N SER A 654 -9.49 -60.93 -3.93
CA SER A 654 -10.02 -60.24 -2.74
C SER A 654 -8.95 -59.44 -1.96
N ALA A 655 -7.69 -59.88 -1.99
CA ALA A 655 -6.56 -59.12 -1.41
C ALA A 655 -6.37 -57.75 -2.09
N ASP A 656 -6.62 -57.67 -3.39
CA ASP A 656 -6.47 -56.44 -4.17
C ASP A 656 -7.76 -55.61 -4.16
N LEU A 657 -8.94 -56.23 -4.24
CA LEU A 657 -10.23 -55.55 -4.10
C LEU A 657 -10.44 -54.87 -2.73
N ARG A 658 -9.77 -55.33 -1.67
CA ARG A 658 -9.75 -54.64 -0.36
C ARG A 658 -9.28 -53.19 -0.43
N ARG A 659 -8.38 -52.85 -1.37
CA ARG A 659 -7.91 -51.46 -1.56
C ARG A 659 -8.95 -50.56 -2.23
N THR A 660 -10.00 -51.12 -2.83
CA THR A 660 -11.12 -50.39 -3.46
C THR A 660 -12.40 -50.43 -2.62
N GLY A 661 -12.33 -50.90 -1.37
CA GLY A 661 -13.42 -50.86 -0.39
C GLY A 661 -14.20 -52.16 -0.23
N ILE A 662 -14.07 -53.13 -1.14
CA ILE A 662 -14.71 -54.45 -1.07
C ILE A 662 -13.93 -55.32 -0.08
N ARG A 663 -14.50 -55.66 1.09
CA ARG A 663 -13.75 -56.33 2.18
C ARG A 663 -14.06 -57.82 2.32
N SER A 664 -15.23 -58.25 1.89
CA SER A 664 -15.74 -59.62 2.00
C SER A 664 -16.32 -60.16 0.69
N GLU A 665 -16.49 -61.48 0.60
CA GLU A 665 -17.19 -62.13 -0.51
C GLU A 665 -18.65 -61.65 -0.65
N ASP A 666 -19.30 -61.32 0.47
CA ASP A 666 -20.65 -60.75 0.47
C ASP A 666 -20.69 -59.31 -0.03
N ASP A 667 -19.58 -58.56 0.04
CA ASP A 667 -19.45 -57.28 -0.64
C ASP A 667 -19.34 -57.48 -2.16
N ILE A 668 -18.56 -58.47 -2.62
CA ILE A 668 -18.51 -58.85 -4.05
C ILE A 668 -19.92 -59.21 -4.54
N LYS A 669 -20.69 -60.02 -3.81
CA LYS A 669 -22.08 -60.37 -4.17
C LYS A 669 -22.97 -59.14 -4.34
N LYS A 670 -22.83 -58.12 -3.48
CA LYS A 670 -23.61 -56.87 -3.56
C LYS A 670 -23.33 -56.09 -4.85
N GLU A 671 -22.09 -56.05 -5.32
CA GLU A 671 -21.79 -55.36 -6.59
C GLU A 671 -22.57 -55.97 -7.78
N PHE A 672 -22.87 -57.27 -7.71
CA PHE A 672 -23.73 -57.98 -8.67
C PHE A 672 -25.23 -57.97 -8.28
N MET A 673 -25.74 -56.96 -7.55
CA MET A 673 -27.17 -56.84 -7.18
C MET A 673 -28.12 -57.02 -8.38
N SER A 674 -27.74 -56.57 -9.59
CA SER A 674 -28.61 -56.71 -10.76
C SER A 674 -28.84 -58.16 -11.17
N LEU A 675 -27.82 -59.03 -11.07
CA LEU A 675 -27.93 -60.46 -11.32
C LEU A 675 -28.81 -61.15 -10.28
N GLN A 676 -28.69 -60.76 -9.01
CA GLN A 676 -29.60 -61.23 -7.95
C GLN A 676 -31.06 -60.88 -8.26
N VAL A 677 -31.33 -59.63 -8.69
CA VAL A 677 -32.68 -59.20 -9.10
C VAL A 677 -33.20 -59.98 -10.31
N ILE A 678 -32.33 -60.30 -11.29
CA ILE A 678 -32.68 -61.13 -12.44
C ILE A 678 -33.08 -62.55 -11.99
N SER A 679 -32.26 -63.21 -11.16
CA SER A 679 -32.54 -64.56 -10.65
C SER A 679 -33.81 -64.61 -9.80
N SER A 680 -33.97 -63.72 -8.80
CA SER A 680 -35.19 -63.66 -7.98
C SER A 680 -36.45 -63.50 -8.83
N THR A 681 -36.39 -62.64 -9.87
CA THR A 681 -37.52 -62.42 -10.78
C THR A 681 -37.85 -63.64 -11.65
N LEU A 682 -36.84 -64.43 -12.04
CA LEU A 682 -37.01 -65.65 -12.81
C LEU A 682 -37.53 -66.83 -11.95
N HIS A 683 -37.11 -66.90 -10.69
CA HIS A 683 -37.67 -67.80 -9.68
C HIS A 683 -39.10 -67.43 -9.24
N GLY A 684 -39.52 -66.19 -9.46
CA GLY A 684 -40.82 -65.66 -9.01
C GLY A 684 -40.82 -65.19 -7.55
N GLU A 685 -39.65 -65.02 -6.95
CA GLU A 685 -39.46 -64.50 -5.60
C GLU A 685 -39.53 -62.96 -5.56
N ALA A 686 -39.70 -62.40 -4.36
CA ALA A 686 -39.66 -60.96 -4.16
C ALA A 686 -38.21 -60.45 -4.33
N PRO A 687 -37.95 -59.43 -5.18
CA PRO A 687 -36.61 -58.87 -5.32
C PRO A 687 -36.03 -58.36 -3.98
N PRO A 688 -34.71 -58.47 -3.77
CA PRO A 688 -34.06 -58.01 -2.54
C PRO A 688 -34.31 -56.52 -2.29
N ALA A 689 -34.66 -56.16 -1.05
CA ALA A 689 -35.31 -54.89 -0.69
C ALA A 689 -34.55 -53.59 -1.06
N SER A 690 -33.27 -53.67 -1.40
CA SER A 690 -32.47 -52.55 -1.91
C SER A 690 -32.72 -52.20 -3.39
N SER A 691 -33.44 -53.03 -4.16
CA SER A 691 -33.45 -52.96 -5.63
C SER A 691 -34.35 -51.89 -6.26
N HIS A 692 -35.15 -51.17 -5.49
CA HIS A 692 -36.40 -50.56 -5.99
C HIS A 692 -36.26 -49.33 -6.92
N ASN A 693 -35.12 -48.64 -6.96
CA ASN A 693 -34.91 -47.48 -7.85
C ASN A 693 -33.97 -47.81 -9.03
N GLU A 694 -32.75 -48.28 -8.76
CA GLU A 694 -31.67 -48.32 -9.75
C GLU A 694 -31.81 -49.48 -10.75
N ASN A 695 -32.26 -50.65 -10.30
CA ASN A 695 -32.41 -51.84 -11.15
C ASN A 695 -33.80 -51.97 -11.81
N GLY A 696 -34.58 -50.88 -11.82
CA GLY A 696 -35.96 -50.88 -12.32
C GLY A 696 -36.10 -51.22 -13.82
N GLU A 697 -35.09 -50.94 -14.65
CA GLU A 697 -35.11 -51.27 -16.08
C GLU A 697 -34.82 -52.74 -16.36
N VAL A 698 -33.82 -53.28 -15.67
CA VAL A 698 -33.51 -54.72 -15.65
C VAL A 698 -34.76 -55.52 -15.26
N LEU A 699 -35.41 -55.16 -14.14
CA LEU A 699 -36.64 -55.80 -13.67
C LEU A 699 -37.79 -55.72 -14.71
N ARG A 700 -38.02 -54.54 -15.31
CA ARG A 700 -39.04 -54.36 -16.35
C ARG A 700 -38.77 -55.23 -17.58
N GLN A 701 -37.51 -55.38 -17.99
CA GLN A 701 -37.12 -56.18 -19.14
C GLN A 701 -37.26 -57.69 -18.85
N VAL A 702 -36.83 -58.19 -17.68
CA VAL A 702 -37.00 -59.62 -17.31
C VAL A 702 -38.49 -60.00 -17.32
N ILE A 703 -39.36 -59.19 -16.67
CA ILE A 703 -40.82 -59.41 -16.64
C ILE A 703 -41.42 -59.44 -18.05
N LYS A 704 -40.92 -58.62 -18.97
CA LYS A 704 -41.34 -58.59 -20.38
C LYS A 704 -40.91 -59.84 -21.15
N LEU A 705 -39.69 -60.34 -20.92
CA LEU A 705 -39.15 -61.56 -21.55
C LEU A 705 -39.74 -62.87 -20.99
N ILE A 706 -40.23 -62.86 -19.75
CA ILE A 706 -41.06 -63.95 -19.20
C ILE A 706 -42.44 -63.96 -19.88
N LYS A 707 -43.12 -62.80 -19.96
CA LYS A 707 -44.47 -62.68 -20.53
C LYS A 707 -44.57 -63.00 -22.03
N SER A 708 -43.48 -62.80 -22.78
CA SER A 708 -43.41 -63.24 -24.18
C SER A 708 -43.29 -64.76 -24.34
N SER A 709 -42.79 -65.48 -23.32
CA SER A 709 -42.68 -66.95 -23.37
C SER A 709 -44.06 -67.61 -23.20
N SER A 710 -44.83 -67.21 -22.19
CA SER A 710 -46.18 -67.75 -21.95
C SER A 710 -47.19 -67.46 -23.08
N THR A 711 -46.92 -66.46 -23.92
CA THR A 711 -47.72 -66.18 -25.14
C THR A 711 -47.26 -66.95 -26.39
N GLN A 712 -46.13 -67.68 -26.33
CA GLN A 712 -45.73 -68.65 -27.35
C GLN A 712 -46.26 -70.05 -27.01
N GLU A 713 -46.18 -70.49 -25.75
CA GLU A 713 -46.73 -71.78 -25.29
C GLU A 713 -48.23 -71.92 -25.62
N ALA A 714 -49.01 -70.87 -25.34
CA ALA A 714 -50.44 -70.78 -25.65
C ALA A 714 -50.79 -70.81 -27.16
N LYS A 715 -49.80 -70.92 -28.06
CA LYS A 715 -49.98 -71.13 -29.50
C LYS A 715 -49.40 -72.46 -29.99
N GLY A 716 -48.68 -73.21 -29.16
CA GLY A 716 -48.01 -74.46 -29.53
C GLY A 716 -48.97 -75.64 -29.74
N GLU A 717 -50.02 -75.76 -28.91
CA GLU A 717 -50.89 -76.94 -28.90
C GLU A 717 -51.84 -77.05 -30.11
N ALA A 718 -52.10 -75.94 -30.81
CA ALA A 718 -53.20 -75.81 -31.77
C ALA A 718 -52.84 -76.19 -33.23
N LYS A 719 -52.09 -77.27 -33.48
CA LYS A 719 -51.99 -77.88 -34.83
C LYS A 719 -51.46 -79.32 -34.89
N SER A 720 -52.36 -80.31 -34.80
CA SER A 720 -52.10 -81.70 -35.19
C SER A 720 -52.92 -82.11 -36.42
N LYS A 721 -52.21 -82.33 -37.54
CA LYS A 721 -52.57 -83.15 -38.71
C LYS A 721 -54.00 -83.08 -39.28
N GLU A 722 -54.11 -82.56 -40.50
CA GLU A 722 -54.71 -83.37 -41.59
C GLU A 722 -53.95 -83.15 -42.92
N LYS A 723 -54.33 -83.86 -43.99
CA LYS A 723 -53.47 -84.14 -45.16
C LYS A 723 -54.27 -84.10 -46.47
N LEU A 724 -53.56 -84.14 -47.61
CA LEU A 724 -54.05 -84.26 -49.01
C LEU A 724 -54.51 -82.94 -49.69
N VAL A 725 -54.35 -82.74 -51.01
CA VAL A 725 -53.26 -83.15 -51.93
C VAL A 725 -53.26 -82.27 -53.20
N LYS A 726 -52.12 -82.18 -53.89
CA LYS A 726 -51.85 -81.68 -55.27
C LYS A 726 -52.95 -80.90 -56.03
N GLU A 727 -52.58 -79.74 -56.56
CA GLU A 727 -52.27 -79.59 -58.00
C GLU A 727 -51.36 -78.37 -58.23
N GLY A 728 -50.95 -78.07 -59.48
CA GLY A 728 -50.08 -76.92 -59.75
C GLY A 728 -49.93 -76.52 -61.22
N SER A 729 -49.73 -75.23 -61.49
CA SER A 729 -49.62 -74.69 -62.86
C SER A 729 -48.74 -73.44 -63.01
N VAL A 730 -47.64 -73.61 -63.75
CA VAL A 730 -47.06 -72.74 -64.81
C VAL A 730 -46.91 -71.20 -64.60
N LYS A 731 -45.66 -70.80 -64.34
CA LYS A 731 -44.84 -69.71 -64.97
C LYS A 731 -45.51 -68.56 -65.78
N LYS A 732 -45.11 -67.32 -65.46
CA LYS A 732 -44.72 -66.18 -66.37
C LYS A 732 -44.04 -65.08 -65.49
N LYS A 733 -42.89 -64.42 -65.78
CA LYS A 733 -42.43 -63.59 -66.94
C LYS A 733 -43.37 -62.38 -67.19
N ARG A 734 -42.92 -61.10 -67.36
CA ARG A 734 -41.58 -60.48 -67.51
C ARG A 734 -41.71 -58.93 -67.49
N PHE A 735 -40.79 -58.14 -66.87
CA PHE A 735 -40.65 -56.64 -66.95
C PHE A 735 -41.92 -55.80 -66.57
N GLY A 736 -41.91 -54.47 -66.38
CA GLY A 736 -40.84 -53.46 -66.20
C GLY A 736 -41.34 -51.99 -66.41
N ALA A 737 -40.69 -51.01 -65.75
CA ALA A 737 -40.67 -49.55 -66.05
C ALA A 737 -41.84 -48.57 -65.67
N ILE A 738 -41.48 -47.55 -64.83
CA ILE A 738 -41.65 -46.08 -65.04
C ILE A 738 -43.00 -45.33 -64.75
N SER A 739 -42.97 -44.51 -63.66
CA SER A 739 -43.42 -43.07 -63.53
C SER A 739 -44.74 -42.59 -62.87
N LYS A 740 -44.66 -41.32 -62.34
CA LYS A 740 -45.65 -40.20 -62.31
C LYS A 740 -46.66 -39.94 -61.13
N SER A 741 -46.16 -39.22 -60.11
CA SER A 741 -46.49 -37.78 -59.80
C SER A 741 -47.86 -37.25 -59.26
N LYS A 742 -47.78 -36.09 -58.54
CA LYS A 742 -48.82 -35.07 -58.16
C LYS A 742 -49.73 -35.43 -56.96
N LYS A 743 -50.34 -34.51 -56.18
CA LYS A 743 -50.66 -33.03 -56.26
C LYS A 743 -50.82 -32.50 -54.79
N ASN A 744 -50.51 -31.29 -54.28
CA ASN A 744 -50.19 -29.91 -54.72
C ASN A 744 -51.33 -28.83 -54.60
N LYS A 745 -51.26 -27.98 -53.55
CA LYS A 745 -51.82 -26.60 -53.35
C LYS A 745 -50.96 -25.87 -52.27
N LYS A 746 -50.56 -24.57 -52.28
CA LYS A 746 -50.97 -23.25 -52.84
C LYS A 746 -51.87 -22.39 -51.91
N THR A 747 -51.77 -21.04 -51.81
CA THR A 747 -51.22 -19.98 -52.72
C THR A 747 -51.04 -18.57 -52.06
N ASP A 748 -50.06 -17.75 -52.52
CA ASP A 748 -50.06 -16.30 -52.95
C ASP A 748 -50.66 -15.15 -52.03
N LYS A 749 -50.38 -13.81 -52.11
CA LYS A 749 -49.54 -12.88 -52.96
C LYS A 749 -49.49 -11.40 -52.43
N ALA A 750 -48.45 -10.61 -52.83
CA ALA A 750 -48.40 -9.18 -53.33
C ALA A 750 -49.14 -7.99 -52.59
N ASP A 751 -48.78 -6.68 -52.65
CA ASP A 751 -47.61 -5.88 -53.14
C ASP A 751 -47.60 -4.37 -52.66
N ALA A 752 -46.52 -3.63 -52.97
CA ALA A 752 -46.40 -2.14 -53.18
C ALA A 752 -46.17 -1.06 -52.05
N ALA A 753 -44.99 -0.38 -52.13
CA ALA A 753 -44.68 1.09 -52.01
C ALA A 753 -44.97 1.91 -50.70
N LYS A 754 -44.24 3.00 -50.31
CA LYS A 754 -43.13 3.82 -50.90
C LYS A 754 -42.42 4.74 -49.85
N ASN A 755 -41.21 5.26 -50.19
CA ASN A 755 -40.48 6.45 -49.64
C ASN A 755 -39.84 6.37 -48.22
N ALA A 756 -38.70 7.02 -47.89
CA ALA A 756 -37.58 7.59 -48.69
C ALA A 756 -36.34 8.02 -47.83
N ALA A 757 -35.13 7.93 -48.40
CA ALA A 757 -33.83 8.61 -48.07
C ALA A 757 -33.21 8.47 -46.64
N SER A 758 -31.89 8.54 -46.40
CA SER A 758 -30.66 8.72 -47.22
C SER A 758 -29.53 7.81 -46.68
N GLU A 759 -28.64 7.16 -47.46
CA GLU A 759 -27.51 7.71 -48.27
C GLU A 759 -26.37 8.31 -47.40
N VAL A 760 -25.05 8.10 -47.61
CA VAL A 760 -24.22 7.51 -48.69
C VAL A 760 -23.00 6.77 -48.09
N ALA A 761 -22.57 5.63 -48.67
CA ALA A 761 -21.14 5.27 -48.90
C ALA A 761 -20.99 3.84 -49.48
N LYS A 762 -20.22 3.70 -50.56
CA LYS A 762 -19.59 2.45 -51.01
C LYS A 762 -18.11 2.75 -51.22
N GLU A 763 -17.24 1.81 -50.90
CA GLU A 763 -16.26 1.36 -51.90
C GLU A 763 -15.75 -0.05 -51.60
N SER A 764 -15.41 -0.77 -52.67
CA SER A 764 -14.86 -2.13 -52.59
C SER A 764 -13.93 -2.33 -53.79
N THR A 765 -12.62 -2.39 -53.56
CA THR A 765 -11.61 -2.60 -54.59
C THR A 765 -10.78 -3.84 -54.26
N SER A 766 -11.03 -4.91 -55.02
CA SER A 766 -10.29 -6.16 -54.90
C SER A 766 -9.03 -6.15 -55.76
N ARG A 767 -7.88 -6.40 -55.13
CA ARG A 767 -6.62 -6.86 -55.73
C ARG A 767 -5.69 -7.26 -54.59
N ALA A 768 -4.84 -8.28 -54.67
CA ALA A 768 -4.76 -9.48 -55.49
C ALA A 768 -3.52 -10.21 -54.95
N SER A 769 -3.65 -11.52 -54.74
CA SER A 769 -2.57 -12.47 -54.43
C SER A 769 -1.18 -12.13 -54.99
N SER A 770 -0.16 -12.21 -54.12
CA SER A 770 1.15 -12.73 -54.49
C SER A 770 1.71 -13.58 -53.34
N PHE A 771 1.43 -14.88 -53.43
CA PHE A 771 2.04 -15.92 -52.60
C PHE A 771 3.20 -16.48 -53.43
N THR A 772 4.43 -16.39 -52.92
CA THR A 772 5.63 -16.89 -53.61
C THR A 772 6.27 -17.98 -52.77
N GLN A 773 5.83 -19.22 -52.99
CA GLN A 773 6.68 -20.37 -52.69
C GLN A 773 7.90 -20.33 -53.59
N ASN A 774 9.08 -20.55 -53.01
CA ASN A 774 10.25 -21.07 -53.68
C ASN A 774 10.68 -22.30 -52.88
N ASP A 775 10.11 -23.45 -53.19
CA ASP A 775 10.59 -24.75 -52.75
C ASP A 775 11.48 -25.32 -53.86
N GLU A 776 12.76 -25.56 -53.58
CA GLU A 776 13.51 -26.69 -54.15
C GLU A 776 14.75 -27.00 -53.28
N ASP A 777 15.05 -28.28 -53.13
CA ASP A 777 15.99 -28.78 -52.12
C ASP A 777 17.46 -28.56 -52.47
N SER A 778 18.28 -28.18 -51.48
CA SER A 778 19.28 -29.10 -50.89
C SER A 778 20.31 -28.36 -50.03
N ASP A 779 20.47 -28.78 -48.77
CA ASP A 779 21.79 -28.77 -48.14
C ASP A 779 21.87 -29.78 -46.97
N SER A 780 23.03 -30.40 -46.78
CA SER A 780 23.21 -31.48 -45.80
C SER A 780 23.72 -30.95 -44.46
N PHE A 781 22.83 -30.77 -43.47
CA PHE A 781 23.24 -30.27 -42.16
C PHE A 781 23.93 -31.35 -41.31
N THR A 782 25.25 -31.45 -41.41
CA THR A 782 26.07 -32.30 -40.54
C THR A 782 26.08 -31.76 -39.11
N VAL A 783 25.65 -32.57 -38.15
CA VAL A 783 25.71 -32.24 -36.72
C VAL A 783 27.17 -32.11 -36.28
N GLN A 784 27.66 -30.88 -36.18
CA GLN A 784 28.89 -30.60 -35.42
C GLN A 784 28.60 -30.86 -33.94
N LYS A 785 29.23 -31.90 -33.39
CA LYS A 785 29.35 -32.08 -31.95
C LYS A 785 30.23 -30.95 -31.41
N LEU A 786 29.62 -29.93 -30.79
CA LEU A 786 30.38 -29.07 -29.88
C LEU A 786 30.76 -29.90 -28.65
N ASP A 787 32.00 -29.75 -28.23
CA ASP A 787 32.56 -30.43 -27.06
C ASP A 787 32.06 -29.74 -25.77
N MET A 788 31.58 -30.52 -24.80
CA MET A 788 31.17 -29.98 -23.49
C MET A 788 32.33 -29.27 -22.77
N ALA A 789 33.58 -29.66 -23.05
CA ALA A 789 34.76 -29.01 -22.48
C ALA A 789 34.91 -27.53 -22.87
N ALA A 790 34.17 -27.05 -23.89
CA ALA A 790 34.16 -25.64 -24.28
C ALA A 790 33.06 -24.80 -23.61
N PHE A 791 32.11 -25.42 -22.91
CA PHE A 791 31.00 -24.73 -22.23
C PHE A 791 31.27 -24.52 -20.72
N LEU A 792 31.97 -25.46 -20.08
CA LEU A 792 32.41 -25.34 -18.70
C LEU A 792 33.85 -24.81 -18.64
N GLY A 793 33.98 -23.48 -18.64
CA GLY A 793 35.27 -22.79 -18.70
C GLY A 793 36.17 -23.05 -17.48
N SER A 794 37.48 -23.17 -17.75
CA SER A 794 38.58 -23.23 -16.78
C SER A 794 39.22 -21.86 -16.56
#